data_AF-A0A2Z4K1I0-F1
#
_entry.id   AF-A0A2Z4K1I0-F1
#
_cell.length_a   1.000
_cell.length_b   1.000
_cell.length_c   1.000
_cell.angle_alpha   90.00
_cell.angle_beta   90.00
_cell.angle_gamma   90.00
#
_symmetry.space_group_name_H-M   'P 1'
#
loop_
_entity.id
_entity.type
_entity.pdbx_description
1 polymer ?
#
loop_
_entity_poly.entity_id
_entity_poly.type
_entity_poly.pdbx_seq_one_letter_code
_entity_poly.pdbx_strand_id
1 'polypeptide(L)'
;MASLLSKLAGGGGAGSASKQAAQEVAQEQDRRADLLSGLEKADLGWFWQTDASGRLTYISPKASSSLGLNPDELLGKELTDFMATDNSAATGGTSRPLRFRLKSRSPISCLNVEITAANKEVWWEISAGPRLDEQGEFRGLHGTARDVTKALAEAREAEHAAQFDSLTGLANRSRMTRMLESTLSAFKQSKRSVAIMLMDLDRFKKVNDTLGHPAGDELLVQVAERLNRIFDQRGGEIGRLGGDEFQVILPDVDDRGELADLANKMVQMISQPYTLAGTRAIIGCSIGIAVAPYDGIDANELIKSADLALYSAKDSGRGQFKFYSAELSADADFRQRIEDDLRDAIANDELAVHYQPIVDARTHKVACLEALLRWEHPHRGFVSPADFIPVAEEQGLIGEIGEWTLRKVCEDLVHCPPEIRVAVNVSAIQFQGENFVGMVKEVIQDTGVKPSRIELEITESVFVGDLEATIAQFKKLKRIGIRLALDDFGTGYSSLSYLQNAPFDKLKIDQSFVRGCASEDANNGILVAAIVSMASAMGMETVAEGVEAKDEYHMVVQHGANLLQGYLFSGALTLEQLMERFEAGEIEFKPRGPEKYRAERHTEFRKIGLVHGDARYNVILRNISKTGAMIDGLLDVPVDTDVVLDLGGGQLAVATVKRSDGSIQGVEFETPLISNGSSGLCTRHRVSPYQIEAAGRGYGAIDDRDVAAVMGGSGGSKAFLEVDITKYGL
;
A
#
# COMPACT_ATOMS: atom_id res chain seq x y z
N MET A 1 30.50 47.39 -64.85
CA MET A 1 31.37 47.53 -66.03
C MET A 1 30.53 47.49 -67.29
N ALA A 2 29.90 48.63 -67.60
CA ALA A 2 29.46 48.94 -68.95
C ALA A 2 30.63 49.65 -69.65
N SER A 3 30.74 49.50 -70.97
CA SER A 3 31.84 49.97 -71.84
C SER A 3 33.01 48.99 -72.02
N LEU A 4 32.74 47.84 -72.65
CA LEU A 4 33.70 47.17 -73.56
C LEU A 4 32.97 46.17 -74.48
N LEU A 5 32.04 46.70 -75.27
CA LEU A 5 31.53 46.08 -76.49
C LEU A 5 31.82 47.04 -77.65
N SER A 6 32.94 46.89 -78.33
CA SER A 6 33.07 47.29 -79.75
C SER A 6 34.39 46.80 -80.34
N LYS A 7 34.39 45.57 -80.85
CA LYS A 7 35.13 45.12 -82.05
C LYS A 7 35.17 43.59 -82.03
N LEU A 8 34.23 42.99 -82.76
CA LEU A 8 34.38 41.79 -83.61
C LEU A 8 32.98 41.27 -83.92
N ALA A 9 32.21 42.08 -84.65
CA ALA A 9 31.16 41.57 -85.51
C ALA A 9 31.77 41.35 -86.89
N GLY A 10 32.13 40.09 -87.18
CA GLY A 10 32.54 39.62 -88.50
C GLY A 10 31.86 38.27 -88.71
N GLY A 11 30.91 38.23 -89.64
CA GLY A 11 29.86 37.20 -89.73
C GLY A 11 30.33 35.76 -89.96
N GLY A 12 29.46 34.82 -89.59
CA GLY A 12 29.50 33.44 -90.09
C GLY A 12 28.98 32.34 -89.15
N GLY A 13 29.00 32.54 -87.82
CA GLY A 13 28.80 31.42 -86.85
C GLY A 13 27.57 31.50 -85.93
N ALA A 14 26.75 32.56 -86.00
CA ALA A 14 25.72 32.80 -84.99
C ALA A 14 24.57 31.76 -84.99
N GLY A 15 24.30 31.11 -86.12
CA GLY A 15 23.26 30.08 -86.23
C GLY A 15 23.66 28.70 -85.69
N SER A 16 24.95 28.35 -85.69
CA SER A 16 25.43 27.06 -85.18
C SER A 16 25.70 27.12 -83.68
N ALA A 17 26.24 28.23 -83.16
CA ALA A 17 26.49 28.42 -81.73
C ALA A 17 25.18 28.54 -80.91
N SER A 18 24.15 29.20 -81.45
CA SER A 18 22.83 29.26 -80.80
C SER A 18 22.10 27.90 -80.84
N LYS A 19 22.31 27.09 -81.89
CA LYS A 19 21.79 25.72 -81.95
C LYS A 19 22.54 24.79 -81.00
N GLN A 20 23.87 24.89 -80.91
CA GLN A 20 24.67 24.13 -79.95
C GLN A 20 24.32 24.45 -78.50
N ALA A 21 24.17 25.73 -78.14
CA ALA A 21 23.76 26.12 -76.79
C ALA A 21 22.33 25.63 -76.45
N ALA A 22 21.39 25.73 -77.40
CA ALA A 22 20.05 25.18 -77.21
C ALA A 22 20.05 23.65 -77.08
N GLN A 23 20.95 22.98 -77.80
CA GLN A 23 21.11 21.52 -77.80
C GLN A 23 21.82 21.02 -76.53
N GLU A 24 22.76 21.79 -75.98
CA GLU A 24 23.39 21.53 -74.67
C GLU A 24 22.39 21.76 -73.52
N VAL A 25 21.57 22.80 -73.57
CA VAL A 25 20.50 23.02 -72.58
C VAL A 25 19.44 21.92 -72.67
N ALA A 26 19.06 21.50 -73.87
CA ALA A 26 18.14 20.38 -74.06
C ALA A 26 18.74 19.04 -73.55
N GLN A 27 20.02 18.76 -73.83
CA GLN A 27 20.71 17.58 -73.32
C GLN A 27 20.85 17.59 -71.79
N GLU A 28 21.12 18.75 -71.18
CA GLU A 28 21.18 18.89 -69.72
C GLU A 28 19.78 18.74 -69.09
N GLN A 29 18.73 19.24 -69.74
CA GLN A 29 17.34 19.02 -69.33
C GLN A 29 16.93 17.55 -69.42
N ASP A 30 17.26 16.86 -70.52
CA ASP A 30 17.04 15.42 -70.69
C ASP A 30 17.82 14.63 -69.64
N ARG A 31 19.07 15.00 -69.36
CA ARG A 31 19.90 14.34 -68.34
C ARG A 31 19.33 14.52 -66.93
N ARG A 32 18.76 15.69 -66.62
CA ARG A 32 18.06 15.95 -65.35
C ARG A 32 16.73 15.19 -65.27
N ALA A 33 15.99 15.12 -66.36
CA ALA A 33 14.75 14.35 -66.46
C ALA A 33 15.01 12.85 -66.30
N ASP A 34 16.08 12.33 -66.89
CA ASP A 34 16.54 10.95 -66.73
C ASP A 34 17.02 10.65 -65.30
N LEU A 35 17.73 11.59 -64.66
CA LEU A 35 18.12 11.47 -63.25
C LEU A 35 16.91 11.48 -62.32
N LEU A 36 15.94 12.37 -62.52
CA LEU A 36 14.69 12.42 -61.75
C LEU A 36 13.86 11.14 -61.97
N SER A 37 13.71 10.71 -63.21
CA SER A 37 13.07 9.43 -63.55
C SER A 37 13.81 8.24 -62.95
N GLY A 38 15.14 8.32 -62.86
CA GLY A 38 16.00 7.35 -62.20
C GLY A 38 15.78 7.31 -60.69
N LEU A 39 15.64 8.45 -60.02
CA LEU A 39 15.33 8.55 -58.59
C LEU A 39 13.93 8.01 -58.26
N GLU A 40 12.95 8.27 -59.13
CA GLU A 40 11.60 7.71 -59.01
C GLU A 40 11.58 6.19 -59.19
N LYS A 41 12.36 5.65 -60.16
CA LYS A 41 12.51 4.20 -60.38
C LYS A 41 13.33 3.52 -59.29
N ALA A 42 14.31 4.21 -58.71
CA ALA A 42 15.18 3.70 -57.65
C ALA A 42 14.57 3.79 -56.25
N ASP A 43 13.33 4.28 -56.13
CA ASP A 43 12.60 4.40 -54.86
C ASP A 43 13.20 5.39 -53.85
N LEU A 44 13.82 6.46 -54.34
CA LEU A 44 14.58 7.39 -53.50
C LEU A 44 13.84 8.70 -53.19
N GLY A 45 12.60 8.89 -53.68
CA GLY A 45 11.82 10.07 -53.34
C GLY A 45 10.39 10.07 -53.89
N TRP A 46 9.46 10.64 -53.12
CA TRP A 46 8.10 10.95 -53.58
C TRP A 46 8.02 12.42 -53.95
N PHE A 47 7.49 12.72 -55.12
CA PHE A 47 7.46 14.08 -55.66
C PHE A 47 6.02 14.50 -55.92
N TRP A 48 5.74 15.77 -55.72
CA TRP A 48 4.43 16.34 -55.99
C TRP A 48 4.55 17.79 -56.44
N GLN A 49 3.54 18.26 -57.15
CA GLN A 49 3.49 19.61 -57.70
C GLN A 49 2.07 20.14 -57.71
N THR A 50 1.90 21.44 -57.52
CA THR A 50 0.62 22.15 -57.63
C THR A 50 0.66 23.28 -58.65
N ASP A 51 -0.53 23.74 -59.04
CA ASP A 51 -0.71 25.02 -59.75
C ASP A 51 -0.76 26.21 -58.78
N ALA A 52 -0.91 27.43 -59.32
CA ALA A 52 -0.99 28.65 -58.53
C ALA A 52 -2.20 28.73 -57.58
N SER A 53 -3.22 27.89 -57.80
CA SER A 53 -4.41 27.76 -56.96
C SER A 53 -4.29 26.66 -55.89
N GLY A 54 -3.17 25.93 -55.83
CA GLY A 54 -2.93 24.87 -54.85
C GLY A 54 -3.49 23.50 -55.28
N ARG A 55 -3.91 23.34 -56.53
CA ARG A 55 -4.40 22.06 -57.06
C ARG A 55 -3.26 21.18 -57.53
N LEU A 56 -3.32 19.89 -57.22
CA LEU A 56 -2.29 18.93 -57.58
C LEU A 56 -2.19 18.77 -59.11
N THR A 57 -1.03 19.04 -59.68
CA THR A 57 -0.74 18.93 -61.12
C THR A 57 0.17 17.74 -61.45
N TYR A 58 0.91 17.25 -60.47
CA TYR A 58 1.75 16.08 -60.60
C TYR A 58 1.92 15.41 -59.25
N ILE A 59 1.97 14.09 -59.24
CA ILE A 59 2.32 13.25 -58.11
C ILE A 59 3.06 12.03 -58.64
N SER A 60 4.16 11.66 -58.00
CA SER A 60 4.91 10.49 -58.47
C SER A 60 4.06 9.22 -58.30
N PRO A 61 4.14 8.25 -59.23
CA PRO A 61 3.28 7.06 -59.20
C PRO A 61 3.36 6.28 -57.88
N LYS A 62 4.54 6.27 -57.25
CA LYS A 62 4.76 5.60 -55.98
C LYS A 62 4.13 6.32 -54.78
N ALA A 63 4.16 7.65 -54.77
CA ALA A 63 3.44 8.44 -53.77
C ALA A 63 1.95 8.11 -53.83
N SER A 64 1.34 8.09 -55.02
CA SER A 64 -0.05 7.70 -55.19
C SER A 64 -0.33 6.24 -54.79
N SER A 65 0.57 5.31 -55.16
CA SER A 65 0.44 3.89 -54.79
C SER A 65 0.46 3.67 -53.28
N SER A 66 1.25 4.45 -52.53
CA SER A 66 1.30 4.36 -51.06
C SER A 66 -0.04 4.74 -50.39
N LEU A 67 -0.82 5.61 -51.04
CA LEU A 67 -2.15 6.02 -50.60
C LEU A 67 -3.24 5.00 -50.95
N GLY A 68 -2.94 4.02 -51.82
CA GLY A 68 -3.93 3.12 -52.37
C GLY A 68 -4.93 3.82 -53.31
N LEU A 69 -4.57 5.01 -53.82
CA LEU A 69 -5.41 5.84 -54.68
C LEU A 69 -4.79 5.92 -56.08
N ASN A 70 -5.64 6.01 -57.10
CA ASN A 70 -5.20 6.23 -58.48
C ASN A 70 -4.74 7.69 -58.65
N PRO A 71 -3.57 7.98 -59.27
CA PRO A 71 -3.12 9.35 -59.52
C PRO A 71 -4.20 10.25 -60.13
N ASP A 72 -5.01 9.71 -61.05
CA ASP A 72 -6.07 10.44 -61.74
C ASP A 72 -7.19 10.93 -60.80
N GLU A 73 -7.35 10.29 -59.64
CA GLU A 73 -8.33 10.70 -58.62
C GLU A 73 -7.81 11.85 -57.73
N LEU A 74 -6.50 12.08 -57.71
CA LEU A 74 -5.84 13.11 -56.90
C LEU A 74 -5.49 14.36 -57.72
N LEU A 75 -5.21 14.20 -59.02
CA LEU A 75 -4.93 15.31 -59.92
C LEU A 75 -6.13 16.28 -60.02
N GLY A 76 -5.84 17.58 -59.96
CA GLY A 76 -6.84 18.66 -60.02
C GLY A 76 -7.56 19.00 -58.71
N LYS A 77 -7.41 18.17 -57.65
CA LYS A 77 -7.93 18.46 -56.30
C LYS A 77 -6.99 19.36 -55.51
N GLU A 78 -7.52 20.12 -54.57
CA GLU A 78 -6.70 20.96 -53.68
C GLU A 78 -5.98 20.06 -52.66
N LEU A 79 -4.71 20.35 -52.34
CA LEU A 79 -3.94 19.54 -51.37
C LEU A 79 -4.66 19.40 -50.02
N THR A 80 -5.42 20.42 -49.60
CA THR A 80 -6.16 20.41 -48.34
C THR A 80 -7.42 19.55 -48.35
N ASP A 81 -7.86 19.07 -49.53
CA ASP A 81 -9.03 18.18 -49.63
C ASP A 81 -8.69 16.76 -49.16
N PHE A 82 -7.41 16.40 -49.17
CA PHE A 82 -6.94 15.06 -48.83
C PHE A 82 -5.71 15.03 -47.92
N MET A 83 -5.19 16.19 -47.50
CA MET A 83 -4.13 16.32 -46.49
C MET A 83 -4.52 17.31 -45.41
N ALA A 84 -4.26 16.96 -44.15
CA ALA A 84 -4.45 17.84 -43.01
C ALA A 84 -3.18 17.87 -42.14
N THR A 85 -2.88 19.02 -41.55
CA THR A 85 -1.91 19.08 -40.45
C THR A 85 -2.54 18.48 -39.20
N ASP A 86 -1.74 17.78 -38.39
CA ASP A 86 -2.17 17.25 -37.11
C ASP A 86 -2.83 18.36 -36.27
N ASN A 87 -4.10 18.14 -35.93
CA ASN A 87 -4.88 19.00 -35.05
C ASN A 87 -5.13 18.32 -33.69
N SER A 88 -4.54 17.14 -33.45
CA SER A 88 -4.67 16.43 -32.19
C SER A 88 -3.92 17.20 -31.09
N ALA A 89 -4.61 17.39 -29.97
CA ALA A 89 -4.13 18.15 -28.82
C ALA A 89 -2.90 17.52 -28.12
N ALA A 90 -2.39 16.39 -28.61
CA ALA A 90 -1.37 15.57 -27.95
C ALA A 90 0.06 16.15 -28.02
N THR A 91 0.37 17.05 -28.97
CA THR A 91 1.73 17.59 -29.14
C THR A 91 1.91 19.03 -28.63
N GLY A 92 0.92 19.64 -27.97
CA GLY A 92 1.04 20.95 -27.29
C GLY A 92 1.40 22.15 -28.19
N GLY A 93 1.62 21.94 -29.49
CA GLY A 93 1.97 22.97 -30.46
C GLY A 93 0.76 23.35 -31.30
N THR A 94 0.36 24.62 -31.26
CA THR A 94 -0.58 25.20 -32.23
C THR A 94 0.06 25.23 -33.62
N SER A 95 0.07 24.10 -34.34
CA SER A 95 0.52 24.09 -35.73
C SER A 95 -0.51 24.82 -36.59
N ARG A 96 -0.06 25.85 -37.32
CA ARG A 96 -0.94 26.58 -38.24
C ARG A 96 -1.51 25.62 -39.28
N PRO A 97 -2.84 25.65 -39.55
CA PRO A 97 -3.47 24.77 -40.52
C PRO A 97 -2.77 24.77 -41.88
N LEU A 98 -2.69 23.61 -42.54
CA LEU A 98 -2.05 23.44 -43.85
C LEU A 98 -2.44 24.53 -44.86
N ARG A 99 -3.73 24.87 -44.93
CA ARG A 99 -4.28 25.94 -45.79
C ARG A 99 -3.57 27.29 -45.63
N PHE A 100 -3.17 27.64 -44.41
CA PHE A 100 -2.52 28.92 -44.12
C PHE A 100 -1.07 28.92 -44.62
N ARG A 101 -0.37 27.79 -44.44
CA ARG A 101 1.02 27.61 -44.89
C ARG A 101 1.13 27.57 -46.41
N LEU A 102 0.16 26.94 -47.09
CA LEU A 102 0.10 26.94 -48.56
C LEU A 102 -0.17 28.35 -49.10
N LYS A 103 -1.06 29.12 -48.46
CA LYS A 103 -1.36 30.51 -48.86
C LYS A 103 -0.22 31.50 -48.63
N SER A 104 0.64 31.26 -47.64
CA SER A 104 1.78 32.16 -47.38
C SER A 104 2.90 32.05 -48.43
N ARG A 105 2.83 31.05 -49.33
CA ARG A 105 3.82 30.78 -50.41
C ARG A 105 5.26 30.66 -49.91
N SER A 106 5.43 30.43 -48.61
CA SER A 106 6.73 30.28 -47.96
C SER A 106 7.21 28.83 -48.13
N PRO A 107 8.52 28.58 -48.14
CA PRO A 107 9.03 27.23 -48.10
C PRO A 107 8.47 26.44 -46.90
N ILE A 108 8.09 25.20 -47.15
CA ILE A 108 7.68 24.23 -46.13
C ILE A 108 8.83 23.27 -45.94
N SER A 109 9.24 23.04 -44.69
CA SER A 109 10.32 22.11 -44.35
C SER A 109 9.81 21.12 -43.32
N CYS A 110 9.93 19.83 -43.64
CA CYS A 110 9.63 18.71 -42.75
C CYS A 110 8.29 18.84 -41.99
N LEU A 111 7.20 19.06 -42.73
CA LEU A 111 5.86 19.17 -42.15
C LEU A 111 5.15 17.81 -42.19
N ASN A 112 4.77 17.29 -41.03
CA ASN A 112 3.94 16.10 -40.94
C ASN A 112 2.48 16.44 -41.29
N VAL A 113 1.90 15.68 -42.21
CA VAL A 113 0.51 15.78 -42.64
C VAL A 113 -0.14 14.39 -42.64
N GLU A 114 -1.36 14.33 -42.13
CA GLU A 114 -2.23 13.16 -42.22
C GLU A 114 -2.92 13.15 -43.59
N ILE A 115 -2.99 11.99 -44.23
CA ILE A 115 -3.67 11.82 -45.51
C ILE A 115 -5.11 11.36 -45.26
N THR A 116 -6.04 12.30 -45.23
CA THR A 116 -7.44 12.08 -44.87
C THR A 116 -8.25 11.28 -45.91
N ALA A 117 -7.73 11.16 -47.13
CA ALA A 117 -8.37 10.38 -48.20
C ALA A 117 -8.04 8.87 -48.15
N ALA A 118 -7.13 8.44 -47.27
CA ALA A 118 -6.78 7.03 -47.14
C ALA A 118 -7.77 6.28 -46.21
N ASN A 119 -8.11 5.04 -46.54
CA ASN A 119 -8.95 4.16 -45.69
C ASN A 119 -8.21 3.62 -44.45
N LYS A 120 -6.97 4.04 -44.23
CA LYS A 120 -6.09 3.67 -43.12
C LYS A 120 -5.31 4.90 -42.69
N GLU A 121 -4.81 4.90 -41.47
CA GLU A 121 -3.96 5.99 -40.99
C GLU A 121 -2.65 6.04 -41.80
N VAL A 122 -2.41 7.17 -42.49
CA VAL A 122 -1.21 7.41 -43.30
C VAL A 122 -0.68 8.80 -43.01
N TRP A 123 0.61 8.88 -42.68
CA TRP A 123 1.31 10.12 -42.38
C TRP A 123 2.45 10.35 -43.34
N TRP A 124 2.48 11.54 -43.94
CA TRP A 124 3.56 11.98 -44.80
C TRP A 124 4.31 13.13 -44.16
N GLU A 125 5.63 13.14 -44.30
CA GLU A 125 6.42 14.35 -44.08
C GLU A 125 6.65 15.03 -45.43
N ILE A 126 6.19 16.27 -45.59
CA ILE A 126 6.31 17.05 -46.82
C ILE A 126 7.27 18.22 -46.67
N SER A 127 8.04 18.47 -47.73
CA SER A 127 8.83 19.69 -47.91
C SER A 127 8.49 20.31 -49.26
N ALA A 128 8.35 21.63 -49.33
CA ALA A 128 7.89 22.33 -50.53
C ALA A 128 8.55 23.68 -50.73
N GLY A 129 8.76 24.08 -51.98
CA GLY A 129 9.23 25.41 -52.38
C GLY A 129 8.30 26.07 -53.41
N PRO A 130 8.31 27.41 -53.52
CA PRO A 130 7.58 28.13 -54.57
C PRO A 130 8.22 27.92 -55.93
N ARG A 131 7.40 27.60 -56.92
CA ARG A 131 7.78 27.59 -58.34
C ARG A 131 7.42 28.94 -58.95
N LEU A 132 8.43 29.65 -59.43
CA LEU A 132 8.27 30.93 -60.12
C LEU A 132 8.53 30.73 -61.62
N ASP A 133 7.88 31.52 -62.48
CA ASP A 133 8.24 31.59 -63.89
C ASP A 133 9.43 32.54 -64.15
N GLU A 134 9.83 32.66 -65.42
CA GLU A 134 10.94 33.53 -65.85
C GLU A 134 10.74 35.03 -65.53
N GLN A 135 9.51 35.43 -65.21
CA GLN A 135 9.14 36.80 -64.83
C GLN A 135 9.02 36.96 -63.30
N GLY A 136 9.25 35.90 -62.53
CA GLY A 136 9.15 35.88 -61.08
C GLY A 136 7.72 35.68 -60.55
N GLU A 137 6.75 35.38 -61.41
CA GLU A 137 5.35 35.17 -61.02
C GLU A 137 5.14 33.75 -60.48
N PHE A 138 4.30 33.63 -59.45
CA PHE A 138 4.05 32.36 -58.76
C PHE A 138 3.21 31.40 -59.60
N ARG A 139 3.75 30.21 -59.87
CA ARG A 139 3.13 29.14 -60.68
C ARG A 139 2.71 27.91 -59.88
N GLY A 140 2.82 27.94 -58.56
CA GLY A 140 2.47 26.86 -57.65
C GLY A 140 3.63 26.40 -56.78
N LEU A 141 3.47 25.27 -56.11
CA LEU A 141 4.49 24.65 -55.26
C LEU A 141 4.99 23.35 -55.90
N HIS A 142 6.26 23.03 -55.68
CA HIS A 142 6.80 21.69 -55.90
C HIS A 142 7.45 21.19 -54.61
N GLY A 143 7.42 19.89 -54.39
CA GLY A 143 7.89 19.35 -53.13
C GLY A 143 8.22 17.87 -53.17
N THR A 144 8.83 17.43 -52.09
CA THR A 144 9.05 16.03 -51.78
C THR A 144 8.11 15.59 -50.67
N ALA A 145 7.84 14.30 -50.63
CA ALA A 145 7.16 13.62 -49.54
C ALA A 145 7.96 12.37 -49.15
N ARG A 146 7.73 11.87 -47.94
CA ARG A 146 8.14 10.53 -47.53
C ARG A 146 7.10 9.94 -46.58
N ASP A 147 6.96 8.62 -46.61
CA ASP A 147 6.14 7.91 -45.63
C ASP A 147 6.80 8.02 -44.25
N VAL A 148 6.08 8.54 -43.28
CA VAL A 148 6.49 8.52 -41.87
C VAL A 148 5.49 7.75 -41.00
N THR A 149 4.53 7.05 -41.60
CA THR A 149 3.47 6.32 -40.88
C THR A 149 4.05 5.35 -39.87
N LYS A 150 4.99 4.48 -40.29
CA LYS A 150 5.64 3.51 -39.40
C LYS A 150 6.49 4.19 -38.34
N ALA A 151 7.30 5.17 -38.72
CA ALA A 151 8.19 5.87 -37.79
C ALA A 151 7.42 6.69 -36.74
N LEU A 152 6.29 7.29 -37.12
CA LEU A 152 5.43 8.04 -36.21
C LEU A 152 4.63 7.10 -35.30
N ALA A 153 4.16 5.96 -35.82
CA ALA A 153 3.54 4.91 -35.02
C ALA A 153 4.52 4.35 -33.97
N GLU A 154 5.75 4.00 -34.38
CA GLU A 154 6.81 3.55 -33.48
C GLU A 154 7.19 4.62 -32.45
N ALA A 155 7.25 5.89 -32.86
CA ALA A 155 7.52 7.00 -31.94
C ALA A 155 6.38 7.20 -30.92
N ARG A 156 5.12 7.10 -31.34
CA ARG A 156 3.95 7.17 -30.46
C ARG A 156 3.89 5.98 -29.51
N GLU A 157 4.16 4.77 -30.00
CA GLU A 157 4.26 3.56 -29.16
C GLU A 157 5.41 3.67 -28.16
N ALA A 158 6.57 4.19 -28.57
CA ALA A 158 7.70 4.42 -27.67
C ALA A 158 7.38 5.48 -26.62
N GLU A 159 6.72 6.57 -26.99
CA GLU A 159 6.27 7.61 -26.07
C GLU A 159 5.21 7.09 -25.10
N HIS A 160 4.28 6.27 -25.57
CA HIS A 160 3.27 5.63 -24.76
C HIS A 160 3.91 4.62 -23.78
N ALA A 161 4.80 3.74 -24.25
CA ALA A 161 5.52 2.77 -23.42
C ALA A 161 6.44 3.44 -22.39
N ALA A 162 6.97 4.63 -22.69
CA ALA A 162 7.73 5.42 -21.74
C ALA A 162 6.87 5.96 -20.58
N GLN A 163 5.55 5.99 -20.73
CA GLN A 163 4.62 6.60 -19.77
C GLN A 163 3.64 5.61 -19.11
N PHE A 164 3.33 4.49 -19.76
CA PHE A 164 2.30 3.55 -19.33
C PHE A 164 2.85 2.12 -19.20
N ASP A 165 2.27 1.36 -18.28
CA ASP A 165 2.52 -0.06 -18.10
C ASP A 165 1.85 -0.85 -19.23
N SER A 166 2.62 -1.69 -19.92
CA SER A 166 2.15 -2.41 -21.12
C SER A 166 1.10 -3.49 -20.82
N LEU A 167 1.04 -3.99 -19.58
CA LEU A 167 0.08 -5.00 -19.17
C LEU A 167 -1.26 -4.37 -18.77
N THR A 168 -1.23 -3.41 -17.84
CA THR A 168 -2.44 -2.85 -17.21
C THR A 168 -2.96 -1.59 -17.88
N GLY A 169 -2.15 -0.93 -18.72
CA GLY A 169 -2.47 0.37 -19.32
C GLY A 169 -2.45 1.56 -18.33
N LEU A 170 -2.13 1.32 -17.05
CA LEU A 170 -1.98 2.37 -16.04
C LEU A 170 -0.67 3.16 -16.25
N ALA A 171 -0.52 4.28 -15.55
CA ALA A 171 0.76 5.00 -15.54
C ALA A 171 1.89 4.10 -15.02
N ASN A 172 3.06 4.16 -15.65
CA ASN A 172 4.22 3.43 -15.15
C ASN A 172 4.94 4.22 -14.04
N ARG A 173 5.94 3.59 -13.40
CA ARG A 173 6.76 4.21 -12.35
C ARG A 173 7.34 5.58 -12.77
N SER A 174 7.86 5.70 -14.00
CA SER A 174 8.49 6.95 -14.46
C SER A 174 7.48 8.10 -14.55
N ARG A 175 6.29 7.85 -15.09
CA ARG A 175 5.21 8.85 -15.15
C ARG A 175 4.73 9.23 -13.76
N MET A 176 4.51 8.25 -12.88
CA MET A 176 4.05 8.50 -11.50
C MET A 176 5.03 9.37 -10.71
N THR A 177 6.34 9.05 -10.76
CA THR A 177 7.37 9.85 -10.08
C THR A 177 7.39 11.29 -10.61
N ARG A 178 7.42 11.48 -11.93
CA ARG A 178 7.46 12.82 -12.54
C ARG A 178 6.20 13.63 -12.19
N MET A 179 5.04 12.98 -12.20
CA MET A 179 3.77 13.63 -11.83
C MET A 179 3.74 14.02 -10.35
N LEU A 180 4.24 13.16 -9.46
CA LEU A 180 4.35 13.49 -8.03
C LEU A 180 5.28 14.69 -7.81
N GLU A 181 6.48 14.67 -8.39
CA GLU A 181 7.47 15.76 -8.26
C GLU A 181 6.91 17.10 -8.75
N SER A 182 6.30 17.11 -9.94
CA SER A 182 5.68 18.30 -10.51
C SER A 182 4.50 18.81 -9.69
N THR A 183 3.65 17.92 -9.18
CA THR A 183 2.49 18.28 -8.35
C THR A 183 2.95 18.87 -7.02
N LEU A 184 3.89 18.23 -6.33
CA LEU A 184 4.46 18.73 -5.07
C LEU A 184 5.13 20.10 -5.26
N SER A 185 5.88 20.29 -6.34
CA SER A 185 6.52 21.58 -6.66
C SER A 185 5.51 22.71 -6.87
N ALA A 186 4.41 22.43 -7.59
CA ALA A 186 3.33 23.39 -7.81
C ALA A 186 2.52 23.67 -6.52
N PHE A 187 2.28 22.63 -5.73
CA PHE A 187 1.40 22.70 -4.55
C PHE A 187 2.11 23.32 -3.35
N LYS A 188 3.45 23.20 -3.27
CA LYS A 188 4.27 23.91 -2.29
C LYS A 188 4.07 25.43 -2.34
N GLN A 189 3.97 26.01 -3.54
CA GLN A 189 3.76 27.46 -3.70
C GLN A 189 2.33 27.89 -3.34
N SER A 190 1.35 27.04 -3.61
CA SER A 190 -0.07 27.30 -3.33
C SER A 190 -0.53 26.80 -1.96
N LYS A 191 0.39 26.25 -1.15
CA LYS A 191 0.13 25.70 0.20
C LYS A 191 -0.94 24.59 0.21
N ARG A 192 -0.98 23.77 -0.84
CA ARG A 192 -1.92 22.66 -1.01
C ARG A 192 -1.29 21.32 -0.63
N SER A 193 -2.11 20.32 -0.37
CA SER A 193 -1.70 18.98 0.04
C SER A 193 -1.71 17.99 -1.12
N VAL A 194 -0.92 16.91 -0.98
CA VAL A 194 -0.96 15.77 -1.91
C VAL A 194 -0.89 14.50 -1.07
N ALA A 195 -1.88 13.63 -1.20
CA ALA A 195 -1.85 12.30 -0.61
C ALA A 195 -1.36 11.27 -1.63
N ILE A 196 -0.59 10.30 -1.16
CA ILE A 196 -0.26 9.10 -1.93
C ILE A 196 -0.70 7.85 -1.17
N MET A 197 -1.15 6.85 -1.92
CA MET A 197 -1.43 5.52 -1.41
C MET A 197 -0.56 4.52 -2.18
N LEU A 198 0.31 3.80 -1.48
CA LEU A 198 1.01 2.63 -2.03
C LEU A 198 0.21 1.39 -1.68
N MET A 199 -0.01 0.51 -2.64
CA MET A 199 -0.79 -0.71 -2.49
C MET A 199 0.01 -1.91 -3.01
N ASP A 200 -0.06 -3.01 -2.28
CA ASP A 200 0.51 -4.30 -2.64
C ASP A 200 -0.54 -5.39 -2.57
N LEU A 201 -0.50 -6.35 -3.50
CA LEU A 201 -1.43 -7.46 -3.52
C LEU A 201 -0.95 -8.61 -2.62
N ASP A 202 -1.72 -8.90 -1.58
CA ASP A 202 -1.30 -9.86 -0.56
C ASP A 202 -1.21 -11.27 -1.15
N ARG A 203 -0.04 -11.92 -1.01
CA ARG A 203 0.19 -13.30 -1.46
C ARG A 203 0.03 -13.47 -2.98
N PHE A 204 0.24 -12.43 -3.79
CA PHE A 204 0.21 -12.52 -5.26
C PHE A 204 1.12 -13.63 -5.82
N LYS A 205 2.30 -13.80 -5.23
CA LYS A 205 3.21 -14.91 -5.58
C LYS A 205 2.54 -16.28 -5.51
N LYS A 206 1.71 -16.55 -4.49
CA LYS A 206 0.98 -17.82 -4.36
C LYS A 206 0.01 -18.04 -5.51
N VAL A 207 -0.59 -16.98 -6.05
CA VAL A 207 -1.45 -17.06 -7.24
C VAL A 207 -0.64 -17.47 -8.46
N ASN A 208 0.52 -16.84 -8.69
CA ASN A 208 1.42 -17.21 -9.78
C ASN A 208 1.91 -18.65 -9.66
N ASP A 209 2.29 -19.08 -8.47
CA ASP A 209 2.81 -20.43 -8.22
C ASP A 209 1.72 -21.49 -8.39
N THR A 210 0.45 -21.17 -8.10
CA THR A 210 -0.68 -22.12 -8.17
C THR A 210 -1.36 -22.16 -9.54
N LEU A 211 -1.56 -21.00 -10.17
CA LEU A 211 -2.36 -20.85 -11.40
C LEU A 211 -1.53 -20.47 -12.63
N GLY A 212 -0.24 -20.18 -12.44
CA GLY A 212 0.69 -19.77 -13.50
C GLY A 212 0.68 -18.26 -13.77
N HIS A 213 1.77 -17.77 -14.37
CA HIS A 213 1.95 -16.36 -14.73
C HIS A 213 0.81 -15.76 -15.58
N PRO A 214 0.23 -16.46 -16.58
CA PRO A 214 -0.88 -15.88 -17.36
C PRO A 214 -2.11 -15.52 -16.51
N ALA A 215 -2.40 -16.32 -15.47
CA ALA A 215 -3.50 -16.02 -14.54
C ALA A 215 -3.16 -14.85 -13.62
N GLY A 216 -1.89 -14.70 -13.22
CA GLY A 216 -1.41 -13.53 -12.49
C GLY A 216 -1.48 -12.25 -13.32
N ASP A 217 -1.14 -12.32 -14.60
CA ASP A 217 -1.26 -11.19 -15.53
C ASP A 217 -2.73 -10.77 -15.70
N GLU A 218 -3.64 -11.73 -15.88
CA GLU A 218 -5.09 -11.49 -15.93
C GLU A 218 -5.60 -10.84 -14.63
N LEU A 219 -5.11 -11.31 -13.48
CA LEU A 219 -5.44 -10.74 -12.16
C LEU A 219 -5.01 -9.27 -12.07
N LEU A 220 -3.79 -8.94 -12.50
CA LEU A 220 -3.28 -7.56 -12.49
C LEU A 220 -4.11 -6.62 -13.36
N VAL A 221 -4.55 -7.09 -14.53
CA VAL A 221 -5.47 -6.34 -15.40
C VAL A 221 -6.81 -6.09 -14.71
N GLN A 222 -7.42 -7.12 -14.11
CA GLN A 222 -8.68 -6.97 -13.39
C GLN A 222 -8.54 -6.05 -12.14
N VAL A 223 -7.41 -6.08 -11.45
CA VAL A 223 -7.10 -5.15 -10.36
C VAL A 223 -7.07 -3.71 -10.86
N ALA A 224 -6.35 -3.45 -11.97
CA ALA A 224 -6.29 -2.13 -12.59
C ALA A 224 -7.68 -1.60 -12.98
N GLU A 225 -8.54 -2.45 -13.56
CA GLU A 225 -9.93 -2.09 -13.86
C GLU A 225 -10.74 -1.73 -12.62
N ARG A 226 -10.61 -2.49 -11.53
CA ARG A 226 -11.29 -2.20 -10.26
C ARG A 226 -10.82 -0.88 -9.67
N LEU A 227 -9.52 -0.61 -9.71
CA LEU A 227 -8.95 0.67 -9.27
C LEU A 227 -9.52 1.83 -10.11
N ASN A 228 -9.50 1.73 -11.44
CA ASN A 228 -10.07 2.78 -12.31
C ASN A 228 -11.53 3.09 -11.96
N ARG A 229 -12.37 2.07 -11.70
CA ARG A 229 -13.77 2.28 -11.28
C ARG A 229 -13.92 2.98 -9.92
N ILE A 230 -12.96 2.83 -9.02
CA ILE A 230 -12.99 3.50 -7.70
C ILE A 230 -12.69 5.00 -7.85
N PHE A 231 -11.82 5.35 -8.79
CA PHE A 231 -11.28 6.70 -8.98
C PHE A 231 -11.87 7.47 -10.18
N ASP A 232 -12.65 6.81 -11.04
CA ASP A 232 -13.48 7.46 -12.06
C ASP A 232 -14.30 8.56 -11.37
N GLN A 233 -13.97 9.83 -11.65
CA GLN A 233 -14.53 11.08 -11.09
C GLN A 233 -13.83 11.72 -9.88
N ARG A 234 -12.78 11.13 -9.29
CA ARG A 234 -12.10 11.67 -8.08
C ARG A 234 -10.80 12.45 -8.32
N GLY A 235 -10.37 12.61 -9.58
CA GLY A 235 -9.24 13.47 -9.94
C GLY A 235 -7.85 12.97 -9.50
N GLY A 236 -7.72 11.69 -9.15
CA GLY A 236 -6.44 11.04 -8.83
C GLY A 236 -5.86 10.25 -10.01
N GLU A 237 -4.54 10.10 -10.03
CA GLU A 237 -3.83 9.25 -11.01
C GLU A 237 -3.49 7.91 -10.37
N ILE A 238 -3.60 6.84 -11.15
CA ILE A 238 -3.27 5.47 -10.74
C ILE A 238 -2.14 4.95 -11.62
N GLY A 239 -1.14 4.35 -10.98
CA GLY A 239 -0.03 3.73 -11.67
C GLY A 239 0.33 2.37 -11.10
N ARG A 240 0.96 1.55 -11.94
CA ARG A 240 1.60 0.30 -11.53
C ARG A 240 3.11 0.53 -11.50
N LEU A 241 3.71 0.32 -10.33
CA LEU A 241 5.13 0.59 -10.12
C LEU A 241 6.02 -0.59 -10.56
N GLY A 242 5.45 -1.79 -10.58
CA GLY A 242 6.10 -3.04 -11.00
C GLY A 242 5.57 -4.22 -10.19
N GLY A 243 5.65 -5.45 -10.71
CA GLY A 243 5.15 -6.63 -10.00
C GLY A 243 3.67 -6.50 -9.62
N ASP A 244 3.39 -6.60 -8.34
CA ASP A 244 2.09 -6.43 -7.65
C ASP A 244 1.91 -5.07 -6.96
N GLU A 245 2.83 -4.13 -7.18
CA GLU A 245 2.80 -2.79 -6.57
C GLU A 245 2.01 -1.78 -7.42
N PHE A 246 1.08 -1.09 -6.77
CA PHE A 246 0.30 0.00 -7.33
C PHE A 246 0.45 1.28 -6.50
N GLN A 247 0.30 2.43 -7.15
CA GLN A 247 0.32 3.73 -6.50
C GLN A 247 -0.87 4.56 -6.95
N VAL A 248 -1.46 5.29 -6.02
CA VAL A 248 -2.46 6.32 -6.27
C VAL A 248 -1.92 7.65 -5.79
N ILE A 249 -2.06 8.70 -6.61
CA ILE A 249 -1.74 10.09 -6.24
C ILE A 249 -3.04 10.90 -6.24
N LEU A 250 -3.33 11.55 -5.11
CA LEU A 250 -4.52 12.34 -4.87
C LEU A 250 -4.12 13.80 -4.58
N PRO A 251 -4.22 14.69 -5.58
CA PRO A 251 -3.99 16.11 -5.38
C PRO A 251 -5.09 16.73 -4.50
N ASP A 252 -4.70 17.59 -3.56
CA ASP A 252 -5.59 18.43 -2.75
C ASP A 252 -6.50 17.65 -1.79
N VAL A 253 -6.01 16.51 -1.30
CA VAL A 253 -6.69 15.69 -0.29
C VAL A 253 -5.76 15.48 0.89
N ASP A 254 -6.18 15.91 2.08
CA ASP A 254 -5.49 15.63 3.35
C ASP A 254 -6.41 15.19 4.51
N ASP A 255 -7.73 15.09 4.27
CA ASP A 255 -8.68 14.54 5.23
C ASP A 255 -8.42 13.03 5.39
N ARG A 256 -7.90 12.65 6.57
CA ARG A 256 -7.62 11.24 6.88
C ARG A 256 -8.88 10.39 6.96
N GLY A 257 -10.04 10.97 7.25
CA GLY A 257 -11.32 10.26 7.19
C GLY A 257 -11.69 9.89 5.76
N GLU A 258 -11.58 10.82 4.81
CA GLU A 258 -11.85 10.54 3.39
C GLU A 258 -10.85 9.52 2.82
N LEU A 259 -9.57 9.67 3.15
CA LEU A 259 -8.52 8.75 2.73
C LEU A 259 -8.73 7.34 3.32
N ALA A 260 -9.16 7.24 4.57
CA ALA A 260 -9.48 5.97 5.21
C ALA A 260 -10.70 5.29 4.56
N ASP A 261 -11.77 6.04 4.28
CA ASP A 261 -12.96 5.52 3.60
C ASP A 261 -12.62 5.00 2.20
N LEU A 262 -11.77 5.73 1.48
CA LEU A 262 -11.27 5.33 0.17
C LEU A 262 -10.39 4.08 0.24
N ALA A 263 -9.45 4.02 1.19
CA ALA A 263 -8.58 2.87 1.36
C ALA A 263 -9.37 1.61 1.76
N ASN A 264 -10.34 1.74 2.67
CA ASN A 264 -11.29 0.66 3.00
C ASN A 264 -12.05 0.18 1.77
N LYS A 265 -12.54 1.11 0.94
CA LYS A 265 -13.23 0.76 -0.31
C LYS A 265 -12.29 0.01 -1.26
N MET A 266 -11.02 0.41 -1.37
CA MET A 266 -10.02 -0.31 -2.15
C MET A 266 -9.81 -1.73 -1.62
N VAL A 267 -9.52 -1.89 -0.33
CA VAL A 267 -9.35 -3.19 0.33
C VAL A 267 -10.55 -4.11 0.06
N GLN A 268 -11.78 -3.61 0.28
CA GLN A 268 -13.00 -4.38 0.07
C GLN A 268 -13.21 -4.77 -1.40
N MET A 269 -12.99 -3.84 -2.34
CA MET A 269 -13.19 -4.08 -3.77
C MET A 269 -12.15 -5.03 -4.36
N ILE A 270 -10.88 -4.91 -3.95
CA ILE A 270 -9.82 -5.82 -4.36
C ILE A 270 -10.04 -7.21 -3.75
N SER A 271 -10.52 -7.29 -2.50
CA SER A 271 -10.82 -8.58 -1.85
C SER A 271 -11.99 -9.37 -2.47
N GLN A 272 -12.71 -8.82 -3.44
CA GLN A 272 -13.78 -9.58 -4.11
C GLN A 272 -13.20 -10.70 -5.00
N PRO A 273 -13.86 -11.87 -5.11
CA PRO A 273 -13.37 -12.98 -5.92
C PRO A 273 -13.11 -12.59 -7.38
N TYR A 274 -12.02 -13.11 -7.94
CA TYR A 274 -11.64 -13.02 -9.34
C TYR A 274 -11.95 -14.34 -10.03
N THR A 275 -12.40 -14.25 -11.29
CA THR A 275 -12.48 -15.42 -12.16
C THR A 275 -11.25 -15.39 -13.04
N LEU A 276 -10.33 -16.34 -12.83
CA LEU A 276 -9.07 -16.46 -13.55
C LEU A 276 -9.02 -17.84 -14.19
N ALA A 277 -8.89 -17.92 -15.51
CA ALA A 277 -8.87 -19.19 -16.25
C ALA A 277 -10.00 -20.19 -15.85
N GLY A 278 -11.19 -19.68 -15.52
CA GLY A 278 -12.35 -20.49 -15.09
C GLY A 278 -12.34 -20.96 -13.63
N THR A 279 -11.33 -20.59 -12.84
CA THR A 279 -11.23 -20.87 -11.40
C THR A 279 -11.46 -19.58 -10.59
N ARG A 280 -12.00 -19.72 -9.37
CA ARG A 280 -12.15 -18.58 -8.44
C ARG A 280 -10.88 -18.39 -7.61
N ALA A 281 -10.30 -17.19 -7.68
CA ALA A 281 -9.20 -16.76 -6.83
C ALA A 281 -9.64 -15.59 -5.95
N ILE A 282 -9.13 -15.51 -4.72
CA ILE A 282 -9.36 -14.38 -3.81
C ILE A 282 -7.98 -13.88 -3.41
N ILE A 283 -7.78 -12.56 -3.51
CA ILE A 283 -6.53 -11.89 -3.13
C ILE A 283 -6.87 -10.68 -2.27
N GLY A 284 -6.09 -10.44 -1.22
CA GLY A 284 -6.19 -9.23 -0.40
C GLY A 284 -5.31 -8.12 -0.97
N CYS A 285 -5.39 -6.93 -0.37
CA CYS A 285 -4.36 -5.94 -0.55
C CYS A 285 -4.05 -5.21 0.76
N SER A 286 -2.79 -4.81 0.89
CA SER A 286 -2.31 -3.94 1.96
C SER A 286 -2.03 -2.56 1.39
N ILE A 287 -2.32 -1.49 2.13
CA ILE A 287 -2.19 -0.10 1.68
C ILE A 287 -1.43 0.76 2.69
N GLY A 288 -0.41 1.48 2.24
CA GLY A 288 0.26 2.52 3.02
C GLY A 288 -0.08 3.92 2.52
N ILE A 289 -0.42 4.84 3.42
CA ILE A 289 -0.90 6.18 3.08
C ILE A 289 0.02 7.24 3.70
N ALA A 290 0.50 8.18 2.88
CA ALA A 290 1.25 9.35 3.33
C ALA A 290 0.72 10.63 2.67
N VAL A 291 0.76 11.75 3.39
CA VAL A 291 0.21 13.03 2.94
C VAL A 291 1.25 14.14 3.08
N ALA A 292 1.63 14.76 1.96
CA ALA A 292 2.44 15.97 1.95
C ALA A 292 1.57 17.20 2.29
N PRO A 293 2.11 18.17 3.04
CA PRO A 293 3.51 18.27 3.51
C PRO A 293 3.77 17.59 4.88
N TYR A 294 2.79 16.90 5.46
CA TYR A 294 2.87 16.39 6.83
C TYR A 294 3.86 15.23 7.00
N ASP A 295 3.88 14.33 6.02
CA ASP A 295 4.62 13.06 6.06
C ASP A 295 5.87 13.08 5.14
N GLY A 296 6.22 14.26 4.62
CA GLY A 296 7.31 14.48 3.68
C GLY A 296 7.03 15.71 2.80
N ILE A 297 8.09 16.44 2.43
CA ILE A 297 7.97 17.65 1.59
C ILE A 297 8.44 17.45 0.15
N ASP A 298 9.18 16.37 -0.10
CA ASP A 298 9.59 15.94 -1.44
C ASP A 298 9.08 14.53 -1.77
N ALA A 299 9.20 14.15 -3.04
CA ALA A 299 8.67 12.89 -3.53
C ALA A 299 9.33 11.67 -2.89
N ASN A 300 10.63 11.72 -2.61
CA ASN A 300 11.38 10.58 -2.06
C ASN A 300 11.01 10.35 -0.60
N GLU A 301 10.95 11.40 0.20
CA GLU A 301 10.48 11.35 1.59
C GLU A 301 9.06 10.80 1.67
N LEU A 302 8.15 11.33 0.85
CA LEU A 302 6.75 10.93 0.88
C LEU A 302 6.56 9.47 0.46
N ILE A 303 7.24 9.01 -0.59
CA ILE A 303 7.23 7.61 -1.03
C ILE A 303 7.77 6.70 0.08
N LYS A 304 8.89 7.08 0.72
CA LYS A 304 9.46 6.32 1.83
C LYS A 304 8.48 6.20 3.00
N SER A 305 7.81 7.30 3.36
CA SER A 305 6.79 7.31 4.42
C SER A 305 5.59 6.40 4.09
N ALA A 306 5.10 6.43 2.85
CA ALA A 306 4.03 5.54 2.42
C ALA A 306 4.46 4.06 2.41
N ASP A 307 5.71 3.78 2.07
CA ASP A 307 6.26 2.42 2.03
C ASP A 307 6.39 1.83 3.44
N LEU A 308 6.87 2.63 4.40
CA LEU A 308 6.89 2.24 5.82
C LEU A 308 5.48 1.95 6.35
N ALA A 309 4.50 2.76 5.96
CA ALA A 309 3.10 2.52 6.31
C ALA A 309 2.55 1.23 5.67
N LEU A 310 2.89 0.97 4.40
CA LEU A 310 2.48 -0.22 3.67
C LEU A 310 3.08 -1.49 4.29
N TYR A 311 4.37 -1.46 4.62
CA TYR A 311 5.05 -2.55 5.30
C TYR A 311 4.38 -2.87 6.64
N SER A 312 4.12 -1.85 7.45
CA SER A 312 3.40 -2.00 8.73
C SER A 312 1.97 -2.54 8.55
N ALA A 313 1.28 -2.20 7.46
CA ALA A 313 -0.03 -2.77 7.13
C ALA A 313 0.07 -4.28 6.84
N LYS A 314 1.12 -4.72 6.14
CA LYS A 314 1.37 -6.14 5.85
C LYS A 314 1.67 -6.94 7.11
N ASP A 315 2.42 -6.35 8.04
CA ASP A 315 2.80 -7.02 9.28
C ASP A 315 1.63 -7.20 10.24
N SER A 316 0.76 -6.20 10.36
CA SER A 316 -0.37 -6.24 11.30
C SER A 316 -1.57 -7.06 10.78
N GLY A 317 -1.34 -8.06 9.91
CA GLY A 317 -2.37 -9.00 9.46
C GLY A 317 -2.73 -8.98 7.97
N ARG A 318 -2.17 -8.05 7.19
CA ARG A 318 -2.51 -7.82 5.76
C ARG A 318 -3.99 -7.45 5.55
N GLY A 319 -4.42 -7.18 4.31
CA GLY A 319 -5.83 -6.90 4.02
C GLY A 319 -6.36 -5.62 4.68
N GLN A 320 -5.50 -4.64 4.92
CA GLN A 320 -5.84 -3.39 5.61
C GLN A 320 -5.00 -2.23 5.09
N PHE A 321 -5.32 -1.01 5.55
CA PHE A 321 -4.51 0.17 5.26
C PHE A 321 -3.85 0.69 6.53
N LYS A 322 -2.77 1.48 6.41
CA LYS A 322 -2.22 2.28 7.51
C LYS A 322 -1.79 3.66 7.02
N PHE A 323 -1.95 4.66 7.88
CA PHE A 323 -1.30 5.95 7.71
C PHE A 323 0.13 5.92 8.23
N TYR A 324 1.00 6.67 7.57
CA TYR A 324 2.32 6.95 8.12
C TYR A 324 2.22 7.69 9.46
N SER A 325 3.05 7.27 10.41
CA SER A 325 3.39 8.00 11.62
C SER A 325 4.90 7.95 11.82
N ALA A 326 5.47 8.95 12.50
CA ALA A 326 6.91 8.99 12.79
C ALA A 326 7.38 7.77 13.61
N GLU A 327 6.48 7.20 14.42
CA GLU A 327 6.70 5.98 15.21
C GLU A 327 7.01 4.77 14.31
N LEU A 328 6.36 4.65 13.13
CA LEU A 328 6.62 3.56 12.18
C LEU A 328 8.05 3.55 11.64
N SER A 329 8.69 4.72 11.52
CA SER A 329 10.10 4.79 11.09
C SER A 329 11.04 4.26 12.17
N ALA A 330 10.70 4.44 13.45
CA ALA A 330 11.47 3.88 14.55
C ALA A 330 11.25 2.35 14.65
N ASP A 331 10.03 1.88 14.39
CA ASP A 331 9.68 0.46 14.40
C ASP A 331 10.41 -0.34 13.30
N ALA A 332 10.58 0.22 12.11
CA ALA A 332 11.31 -0.44 11.02
C ALA A 332 12.81 -0.61 11.35
N ASP A 333 13.46 0.44 11.88
CA ASP A 333 14.84 0.36 12.36
C ASP A 333 14.97 -0.60 13.55
N PHE A 334 13.94 -0.66 14.41
CA PHE A 334 13.89 -1.58 15.54
C PHE A 334 13.80 -3.04 15.10
N ARG A 335 12.98 -3.32 14.07
CA ARG A 335 12.74 -4.66 13.53
C ARG A 335 13.97 -5.24 12.81
N GLN A 336 14.67 -4.43 12.01
CA GLN A 336 15.92 -4.86 11.37
C GLN A 336 16.98 -5.27 12.40
N ARG A 337 16.99 -4.61 13.57
CA ARG A 337 17.89 -5.02 14.66
C ARG A 337 17.38 -6.24 15.41
N ILE A 338 16.06 -6.42 15.55
CA ILE A 338 15.49 -7.67 16.10
C ILE A 338 15.91 -8.88 15.26
N GLU A 339 15.94 -8.74 13.94
CA GLU A 339 16.40 -9.81 13.03
C GLU A 339 17.82 -10.28 13.36
N ASP A 340 18.75 -9.33 13.52
CA ASP A 340 20.13 -9.63 13.88
C ASP A 340 20.22 -10.24 15.29
N ASP A 341 19.54 -9.64 16.27
CA ASP A 341 19.61 -10.02 17.69
C ASP A 341 18.93 -11.39 17.98
N LEU A 342 17.88 -11.77 17.24
CA LEU A 342 17.08 -12.97 17.53
C LEU A 342 17.84 -14.28 17.29
N ARG A 343 18.78 -14.31 16.35
CA ARG A 343 19.64 -15.50 16.15
C ARG A 343 20.55 -15.74 17.32
N ASP A 344 21.11 -14.67 17.88
CA ASP A 344 21.98 -14.73 19.04
C ASP A 344 21.19 -15.10 20.31
N ALA A 345 19.94 -14.62 20.42
CA ALA A 345 19.07 -14.89 21.56
C ALA A 345 18.82 -16.38 21.84
N ILE A 346 18.67 -17.20 20.79
CA ILE A 346 18.50 -18.66 20.92
C ILE A 346 19.78 -19.30 21.47
N ALA A 347 20.96 -18.84 21.03
CA ALA A 347 22.25 -19.39 21.43
C ALA A 347 22.70 -18.93 22.83
N ASN A 348 22.21 -17.77 23.29
CA ASN A 348 22.64 -17.12 24.53
C ASN A 348 21.66 -17.29 25.72
N ASP A 349 20.67 -18.19 25.61
CA ASP A 349 19.63 -18.41 26.64
C ASP A 349 18.85 -17.13 27.02
N GLU A 350 18.58 -16.25 26.04
CA GLU A 350 17.84 -14.98 26.27
C GLU A 350 16.32 -15.15 26.17
N LEU A 351 15.87 -16.31 25.67
CA LEU A 351 14.46 -16.68 25.61
C LEU A 351 14.04 -17.35 26.92
N ALA A 352 12.83 -17.03 27.36
CA ALA A 352 12.20 -17.62 28.53
C ALA A 352 10.75 -18.02 28.21
N VAL A 353 10.20 -18.98 28.96
CA VAL A 353 8.80 -19.37 28.87
C VAL A 353 8.09 -18.97 30.15
N HIS A 354 7.06 -18.15 30.03
CA HIS A 354 6.13 -17.88 31.11
C HIS A 354 4.84 -18.66 30.87
N TYR A 355 4.11 -18.94 31.94
CA TYR A 355 2.95 -19.81 31.91
C TYR A 355 1.72 -19.05 32.40
N GLN A 356 0.71 -18.93 31.55
CA GLN A 356 -0.56 -18.35 31.95
C GLN A 356 -1.55 -19.45 32.36
N PRO A 357 -2.15 -19.39 33.56
CA PRO A 357 -3.14 -20.37 33.98
C PRO A 357 -4.45 -20.30 33.18
N ILE A 358 -4.90 -21.47 32.70
CA ILE A 358 -6.24 -21.71 32.17
C ILE A 358 -7.02 -22.48 33.25
N VAL A 359 -8.10 -21.87 33.73
CA VAL A 359 -8.83 -22.33 34.92
C VAL A 359 -10.16 -22.95 34.56
N ASP A 360 -10.59 -23.93 35.35
CA ASP A 360 -11.94 -24.49 35.24
C ASP A 360 -12.98 -23.44 35.66
N ALA A 361 -14.00 -23.24 34.83
CA ALA A 361 -15.00 -22.20 34.99
C ALA A 361 -15.80 -22.29 36.32
N ARG A 362 -15.91 -23.50 36.88
CA ARG A 362 -16.72 -23.79 38.07
C ARG A 362 -15.90 -23.85 39.34
N THR A 363 -14.72 -24.47 39.27
CA THR A 363 -13.88 -24.76 40.45
C THR A 363 -12.74 -23.78 40.62
N HIS A 364 -12.44 -22.97 39.59
CA HIS A 364 -11.33 -22.01 39.54
C HIS A 364 -9.95 -22.66 39.72
N LYS A 365 -9.86 -23.99 39.64
CA LYS A 365 -8.60 -24.72 39.67
C LYS A 365 -7.93 -24.68 38.30
N VAL A 366 -6.61 -24.58 38.27
CA VAL A 366 -5.85 -24.71 37.02
C VAL A 366 -6.08 -26.08 36.39
N ALA A 367 -6.50 -26.09 35.13
CA ALA A 367 -6.66 -27.30 34.33
C ALA A 367 -5.53 -27.43 33.30
N CYS A 368 -5.05 -26.31 32.78
CA CYS A 368 -3.99 -26.22 31.78
C CYS A 368 -3.19 -24.94 32.02
N LEU A 369 -1.94 -24.90 31.58
CA LEU A 369 -1.17 -23.66 31.45
C LEU A 369 -0.96 -23.39 29.96
N GLU A 370 -0.97 -22.14 29.55
CA GLU A 370 -0.48 -21.74 28.23
C GLU A 370 0.96 -21.29 28.34
N ALA A 371 1.84 -21.89 27.53
CA ALA A 371 3.24 -21.51 27.42
C ALA A 371 3.36 -20.30 26.49
N LEU A 372 3.84 -19.19 27.06
CA LEU A 372 4.00 -17.92 26.38
C LEU A 372 5.48 -17.55 26.35
N LEU A 373 6.03 -17.46 25.15
CA LEU A 373 7.43 -17.10 24.95
C LEU A 373 7.68 -15.66 25.42
N ARG A 374 8.85 -15.42 25.98
CA ARG A 374 9.34 -14.13 26.47
C ARG A 374 10.77 -13.96 26.00
N TRP A 375 11.15 -12.76 25.61
CA TRP A 375 12.54 -12.46 25.27
C TRP A 375 13.04 -11.35 26.18
N GLU A 376 14.03 -11.68 27.00
CA GLU A 376 14.69 -10.73 27.91
C GLU A 376 16.03 -10.33 27.29
N HIS A 377 16.00 -9.27 26.49
CA HIS A 377 17.18 -8.83 25.75
C HIS A 377 18.16 -8.06 26.66
N PRO A 378 19.47 -8.36 26.63
CA PRO A 378 20.45 -7.83 27.60
C PRO A 378 20.54 -6.30 27.66
N HIS A 379 20.30 -5.62 26.54
CA HIS A 379 20.33 -4.16 26.46
C HIS A 379 18.94 -3.49 26.43
N ARG A 380 17.89 -4.22 26.06
CA ARG A 380 16.56 -3.63 25.82
C ARG A 380 15.53 -4.02 26.88
N GLY A 381 15.84 -5.01 27.71
CA GLY A 381 14.87 -5.64 28.59
C GLY A 381 13.87 -6.45 27.81
N PHE A 382 12.63 -6.48 28.29
CA PHE A 382 11.56 -7.30 27.73
C PHE A 382 11.18 -6.87 26.30
N VAL A 383 11.25 -7.81 25.35
CA VAL A 383 10.77 -7.64 23.96
C VAL A 383 9.49 -8.45 23.77
N SER A 384 8.45 -7.82 23.24
CA SER A 384 7.13 -8.42 23.09
C SER A 384 7.14 -9.53 22.02
N PRO A 385 6.48 -10.68 22.24
CA PRO A 385 6.26 -11.70 21.21
C PRO A 385 5.62 -11.18 19.92
N ALA A 386 4.75 -10.16 20.04
CA ALA A 386 4.14 -9.52 18.88
C ALA A 386 5.17 -8.84 17.97
N ASP A 387 6.35 -8.47 18.50
CA ASP A 387 7.39 -7.78 17.75
C ASP A 387 8.36 -8.76 17.07
N PHE A 388 8.73 -9.86 17.75
CA PHE A 388 9.77 -10.77 17.26
C PHE A 388 9.28 -12.08 16.62
N ILE A 389 8.07 -12.56 16.94
CA ILE A 389 7.53 -13.78 16.31
C ILE A 389 7.32 -13.60 14.79
N PRO A 390 6.75 -12.48 14.29
CA PRO A 390 6.65 -12.25 12.85
C PRO A 390 8.01 -12.23 12.16
N VAL A 391 9.03 -11.64 12.80
CA VAL A 391 10.41 -11.66 12.29
C VAL A 391 10.97 -13.08 12.25
N ALA A 392 10.74 -13.87 13.29
CA ALA A 392 11.15 -15.27 13.34
C ALA A 392 10.54 -16.10 12.20
N GLU A 393 9.28 -15.85 11.87
CA GLU A 393 8.58 -16.51 10.76
C GLU A 393 9.17 -16.12 9.39
N GLU A 394 9.38 -14.83 9.15
CA GLU A 394 9.93 -14.30 7.91
C GLU A 394 11.36 -14.81 7.65
N GLN A 395 12.15 -14.95 8.71
CA GLN A 395 13.54 -15.39 8.66
C GLN A 395 13.72 -16.91 8.73
N GLY A 396 12.62 -17.65 8.88
CA GLY A 396 12.66 -19.12 9.02
C GLY A 396 13.20 -19.63 10.36
N LEU A 397 13.37 -18.75 11.36
CA LEU A 397 13.84 -19.10 12.71
C LEU A 397 12.74 -19.70 13.59
N ILE A 398 11.47 -19.52 13.22
CA ILE A 398 10.31 -20.00 14.02
C ILE A 398 10.33 -21.52 14.28
N GLY A 399 10.92 -22.30 13.37
CA GLY A 399 11.10 -23.74 13.56
C GLY A 399 12.02 -24.07 14.73
N GLU A 400 13.16 -23.39 14.82
CA GLU A 400 14.16 -23.56 15.88
C GLU A 400 13.61 -23.08 17.24
N ILE A 401 12.98 -21.89 17.25
CA ILE A 401 12.33 -21.34 18.45
C ILE A 401 11.23 -22.28 18.95
N GLY A 402 10.42 -22.82 18.04
CA GLY A 402 9.33 -23.73 18.40
C GLY A 402 9.83 -25.08 18.93
N GLU A 403 10.94 -25.62 18.41
CA GLU A 403 11.59 -26.81 18.99
C GLU A 403 12.11 -26.51 20.40
N TRP A 404 12.85 -25.42 20.57
CA TRP A 404 13.38 -25.00 21.87
C TRP A 404 12.25 -24.81 22.89
N THR A 405 11.17 -24.13 22.49
CA THR A 405 10.00 -23.89 23.34
C THR A 405 9.34 -25.19 23.76
N LEU A 406 9.10 -26.11 22.83
CA LEU A 406 8.48 -27.40 23.14
C LEU A 406 9.34 -28.26 24.07
N ARG A 407 10.67 -28.25 23.86
CA ARG A 407 11.62 -28.97 24.71
C ARG A 407 11.61 -28.40 26.13
N LYS A 408 11.70 -27.06 26.25
CA LYS A 408 11.66 -26.36 27.54
C LYS A 408 10.34 -26.62 28.28
N VAL A 409 9.21 -26.55 27.57
CA VAL A 409 7.90 -26.87 28.14
C VAL A 409 7.84 -28.31 28.63
N CYS A 410 8.33 -29.28 27.86
CA CYS A 410 8.36 -30.67 28.29
C CYS A 410 9.23 -30.87 29.54
N GLU A 411 10.40 -30.23 29.62
CA GLU A 411 11.26 -30.25 30.81
C GLU A 411 10.55 -29.67 32.05
N ASP A 412 9.93 -28.50 31.89
CA ASP A 412 9.21 -27.81 32.96
C ASP A 412 7.96 -28.61 33.42
N LEU A 413 7.34 -29.36 32.51
CA LEU A 413 6.17 -30.21 32.78
C LEU A 413 6.45 -31.36 33.76
N VAL A 414 7.70 -31.80 33.86
CA VAL A 414 8.12 -32.84 34.81
C VAL A 414 7.93 -32.38 36.25
N HIS A 415 8.07 -31.09 36.50
CA HIS A 415 7.90 -30.49 37.84
C HIS A 415 6.44 -30.18 38.18
N CYS A 416 5.59 -30.00 37.16
CA CYS A 416 4.17 -29.70 37.35
C CYS A 416 3.37 -30.92 37.82
N PRO A 417 2.32 -30.74 38.64
CA PRO A 417 1.38 -31.80 39.03
C PRO A 417 0.89 -32.63 37.84
N PRO A 418 0.75 -33.97 37.97
CA PRO A 418 0.52 -34.88 36.85
C PRO A 418 -0.81 -34.65 36.10
N GLU A 419 -1.78 -34.01 36.75
CA GLU A 419 -3.06 -33.60 36.18
C GLU A 419 -3.01 -32.34 35.30
N ILE A 420 -1.97 -31.50 35.47
CA ILE A 420 -1.82 -30.25 34.72
C ILE A 420 -1.28 -30.54 33.33
N ARG A 421 -1.95 -29.95 32.35
CA ARG A 421 -1.56 -29.90 30.94
C ARG A 421 -0.85 -28.59 30.63
N VAL A 422 -0.03 -28.56 29.58
CA VAL A 422 0.53 -27.32 29.05
C VAL A 422 0.28 -27.24 27.56
N ALA A 423 -0.23 -26.09 27.15
CA ALA A 423 -0.52 -25.75 25.77
C ALA A 423 0.63 -24.92 25.19
N VAL A 424 1.02 -25.23 23.95
CA VAL A 424 2.14 -24.60 23.24
C VAL A 424 1.65 -24.10 21.89
N ASN A 425 1.86 -22.82 21.64
CA ASN A 425 1.52 -22.17 20.38
C ASN A 425 2.41 -22.67 19.23
N VAL A 426 1.79 -22.99 18.10
CA VAL A 426 2.46 -23.49 16.89
C VAL A 426 2.00 -22.66 15.68
N SER A 427 2.96 -22.04 15.00
CA SER A 427 2.64 -21.29 13.78
C SER A 427 2.27 -22.20 12.61
N ALA A 428 1.49 -21.67 11.67
CA ALA A 428 1.13 -22.40 10.46
C ALA A 428 2.36 -22.81 9.62
N ILE A 429 3.39 -21.97 9.60
CA ILE A 429 4.65 -22.25 8.90
C ILE A 429 5.38 -23.42 9.56
N GLN A 430 5.48 -23.43 10.89
CA GLN A 430 6.10 -24.51 11.63
C GLN A 430 5.35 -25.84 11.42
N PHE A 431 4.01 -25.81 11.48
CA PHE A 431 3.18 -26.99 11.30
C PHE A 431 3.35 -27.61 9.91
N GLN A 432 3.43 -26.78 8.86
CA GLN A 432 3.63 -27.22 7.48
C GLN A 432 5.05 -27.75 7.19
N GLY A 433 6.01 -27.55 8.09
CA GLY A 433 7.36 -28.07 7.97
C GLY A 433 7.42 -29.60 7.85
N GLU A 434 8.25 -30.11 6.93
CA GLU A 434 8.29 -31.54 6.58
C GLU A 434 8.58 -32.47 7.77
N ASN A 435 9.40 -32.02 8.74
CA ASN A 435 9.82 -32.82 9.89
C ASN A 435 9.15 -32.43 11.22
N PHE A 436 8.09 -31.60 11.22
CA PHE A 436 7.47 -31.12 12.47
C PHE A 436 7.01 -32.27 13.39
N VAL A 437 6.28 -33.24 12.85
CA VAL A 437 5.81 -34.42 13.61
C VAL A 437 6.97 -35.27 14.13
N GLY A 438 8.08 -35.34 13.38
CA GLY A 438 9.29 -36.05 13.78
C GLY A 438 9.93 -35.40 14.99
N MET A 439 10.15 -34.08 14.93
CA MET A 439 10.69 -33.27 16.03
C MET A 439 9.84 -33.41 17.29
N VAL A 440 8.51 -33.26 17.18
CA VAL A 440 7.60 -33.40 18.34
C VAL A 440 7.73 -34.78 19.00
N LYS A 441 7.84 -35.83 18.19
CA LYS A 441 8.02 -37.19 18.70
C LYS A 441 9.37 -37.35 19.43
N GLU A 442 10.44 -36.80 18.86
CA GLU A 442 11.77 -36.85 19.45
C GLU A 442 11.82 -36.13 20.80
N VAL A 443 11.33 -34.89 20.88
CA VAL A 443 11.29 -34.11 22.13
C VAL A 443 10.54 -34.85 23.24
N ILE A 444 9.38 -35.45 22.92
CA ILE A 444 8.61 -36.23 23.89
C ILE A 444 9.35 -37.49 24.34
N GLN A 445 10.05 -38.17 23.41
CA GLN A 445 10.84 -39.36 23.73
C GLN A 445 12.03 -39.03 24.64
N ASP A 446 12.72 -37.92 24.37
CA ASP A 446 13.88 -37.46 25.13
C ASP A 446 13.50 -37.05 26.56
N THR A 447 12.40 -36.30 26.70
CA THR A 447 11.95 -35.74 27.99
C THR A 447 11.13 -36.73 28.83
N GLY A 448 10.58 -37.79 28.20
CA GLY A 448 9.78 -38.81 28.89
C GLY A 448 8.40 -38.33 29.36
N VAL A 449 7.96 -37.15 28.91
CA VAL A 449 6.65 -36.59 29.25
C VAL A 449 5.53 -37.41 28.63
N LYS A 450 4.44 -37.59 29.38
CA LYS A 450 3.24 -38.24 28.85
C LYS A 450 2.63 -37.36 27.74
N PRO A 451 2.49 -37.85 26.49
CA PRO A 451 2.02 -37.04 25.35
C PRO A 451 0.69 -36.32 25.60
N SER A 452 -0.22 -36.96 26.36
CA SER A 452 -1.54 -36.42 26.68
C SER A 452 -1.53 -35.16 27.56
N ARG A 453 -0.37 -34.79 28.13
CA ARG A 453 -0.21 -33.56 28.90
C ARG A 453 0.23 -32.37 28.03
N ILE A 454 0.65 -32.62 26.80
CA ILE A 454 0.99 -31.59 25.84
C ILE A 454 -0.22 -31.31 24.96
N GLU A 455 -0.49 -30.03 24.77
CA GLU A 455 -1.51 -29.54 23.86
C GLU A 455 -0.87 -28.57 22.86
N LEU A 456 -1.11 -28.77 21.56
CA LEU A 456 -0.60 -27.86 20.53
C LEU A 456 -1.74 -26.94 20.09
N GLU A 457 -1.53 -25.64 20.24
CA GLU A 457 -2.48 -24.60 19.84
C GLU A 457 -2.11 -24.11 18.45
N ILE A 458 -3.09 -24.13 17.54
CA ILE A 458 -2.88 -23.83 16.13
C ILE A 458 -4.02 -22.93 15.67
N THR A 459 -3.68 -21.85 14.96
CA THR A 459 -4.68 -20.91 14.43
C THR A 459 -5.41 -21.48 13.21
N GLU A 460 -6.58 -20.92 12.87
CA GLU A 460 -7.34 -21.30 11.67
C GLU A 460 -6.53 -21.17 10.35
N SER A 461 -5.49 -20.34 10.35
CA SER A 461 -4.64 -20.08 9.18
C SER A 461 -3.94 -21.34 8.64
N VAL A 462 -3.76 -22.37 9.48
CA VAL A 462 -3.17 -23.66 9.07
C VAL A 462 -3.95 -24.35 7.95
N PHE A 463 -5.27 -24.09 7.88
CA PHE A 463 -6.15 -24.68 6.86
C PHE A 463 -6.03 -24.01 5.49
N VAL A 464 -5.24 -22.94 5.36
CA VAL A 464 -5.06 -22.20 4.10
C VAL A 464 -3.99 -22.86 3.23
N GLY A 465 -4.39 -23.88 2.45
CA GLY A 465 -3.48 -24.58 1.54
C GLY A 465 -3.93 -26.01 1.27
N ASP A 466 -2.99 -26.95 1.40
CA ASP A 466 -3.26 -28.38 1.23
C ASP A 466 -3.93 -28.96 2.48
N LEU A 467 -5.27 -29.04 2.44
CA LEU A 467 -6.09 -29.57 3.51
C LEU A 467 -5.83 -31.07 3.76
N GLU A 468 -5.52 -31.86 2.73
CA GLU A 468 -5.28 -33.30 2.88
C GLU A 468 -3.97 -33.56 3.63
N ALA A 469 -2.91 -32.84 3.27
CA ALA A 469 -1.63 -32.90 3.97
C ALA A 469 -1.77 -32.48 5.45
N THR A 470 -2.51 -31.40 5.69
CA THR A 470 -2.79 -30.87 7.04
C THR A 470 -3.53 -31.91 7.90
N ILE A 471 -4.60 -32.51 7.37
CA ILE A 471 -5.35 -33.57 8.06
C ILE A 471 -4.47 -34.80 8.32
N ALA A 472 -3.57 -35.15 7.40
CA ALA A 472 -2.64 -36.26 7.58
C ALA A 472 -1.65 -35.99 8.72
N GLN A 473 -1.13 -34.77 8.85
CA GLN A 473 -0.27 -34.37 9.97
C GLN A 473 -1.01 -34.42 11.31
N PHE A 474 -2.25 -33.91 11.39
CA PHE A 474 -3.07 -34.03 12.60
C PHE A 474 -3.25 -35.48 13.05
N LYS A 475 -3.57 -36.38 12.11
CA LYS A 475 -3.71 -37.82 12.40
C LYS A 475 -2.40 -38.42 12.94
N LYS A 476 -1.24 -37.98 12.44
CA LYS A 476 0.05 -38.44 12.96
C LYS A 476 0.30 -37.93 14.39
N LEU A 477 0.02 -36.66 14.68
CA LEU A 477 0.15 -36.09 16.03
C LEU A 477 -0.79 -36.78 17.04
N LYS A 478 -2.05 -37.03 16.65
CA LYS A 478 -2.99 -37.78 17.49
C LYS A 478 -2.54 -39.21 17.78
N ARG A 479 -1.81 -39.86 16.86
CA ARG A 479 -1.21 -41.19 17.12
C ARG A 479 -0.08 -41.14 18.14
N ILE A 480 0.61 -40.01 18.28
CA ILE A 480 1.59 -39.79 19.37
C ILE A 480 0.86 -39.67 20.72
N GLY A 481 -0.40 -39.19 20.70
CA GLY A 481 -1.25 -39.06 21.89
C GLY A 481 -1.31 -37.63 22.44
N ILE A 482 -0.85 -36.66 21.65
CA ILE A 482 -0.92 -35.22 21.95
C ILE A 482 -2.34 -34.70 21.75
N ARG A 483 -2.72 -33.67 22.51
CA ARG A 483 -3.97 -32.94 22.33
C ARG A 483 -3.80 -31.79 21.33
N LEU A 484 -4.86 -31.46 20.61
CA LEU A 484 -4.85 -30.37 19.65
C LEU A 484 -5.91 -29.34 20.04
N ALA A 485 -5.54 -28.06 20.04
CA ALA A 485 -6.46 -26.95 20.23
C ALA A 485 -6.50 -26.07 18.99
N LEU A 486 -7.69 -25.58 18.67
CA LEU A 486 -7.88 -24.54 17.66
C LEU A 486 -7.91 -23.18 18.36
N ASP A 487 -7.01 -22.30 17.95
CA ASP A 487 -6.83 -20.95 18.50
C ASP A 487 -7.45 -19.86 17.62
N ASP A 488 -7.73 -18.70 18.20
CA ASP A 488 -8.34 -17.51 17.56
C ASP A 488 -9.62 -17.81 16.76
N PHE A 489 -10.48 -18.72 17.24
CA PHE A 489 -11.62 -19.15 16.45
C PHE A 489 -12.64 -18.02 16.20
N GLY A 490 -12.99 -17.81 14.93
CA GLY A 490 -14.00 -16.85 14.48
C GLY A 490 -13.45 -15.53 13.90
N THR A 491 -12.15 -15.27 13.98
CA THR A 491 -11.53 -14.05 13.40
C THR A 491 -11.07 -14.23 11.94
N GLY A 492 -11.08 -15.47 11.41
CA GLY A 492 -10.56 -15.84 10.10
C GLY A 492 -11.59 -16.35 9.07
N TYR A 493 -11.12 -17.10 8.06
CA TYR A 493 -11.95 -17.69 7.00
C TYR A 493 -12.77 -18.87 7.54
N SER A 494 -13.89 -18.58 8.21
CA SER A 494 -14.73 -19.60 8.84
C SER A 494 -15.49 -20.47 7.83
N SER A 495 -14.86 -21.54 7.35
CA SER A 495 -15.57 -22.66 6.72
C SER A 495 -15.71 -23.80 7.72
N LEU A 496 -16.87 -23.88 8.39
CA LEU A 496 -17.22 -24.95 9.35
C LEU A 496 -16.96 -26.37 8.82
N SER A 497 -16.81 -26.55 7.50
CA SER A 497 -16.46 -27.80 6.85
C SER A 497 -15.12 -28.40 7.31
N TYR A 498 -14.10 -27.59 7.67
CA TYR A 498 -12.81 -28.15 8.08
C TYR A 498 -12.87 -28.73 9.51
N LEU A 499 -13.67 -28.13 10.39
CA LEU A 499 -13.86 -28.60 11.76
C LEU A 499 -14.43 -30.02 11.79
N GLN A 500 -15.28 -30.39 10.83
CA GLN A 500 -15.87 -31.73 10.76
C GLN A 500 -14.82 -32.85 10.65
N ASN A 501 -13.66 -32.56 10.08
CA ASN A 501 -12.62 -33.56 9.79
C ASN A 501 -11.34 -33.38 10.62
N ALA A 502 -11.21 -32.27 11.35
CA ALA A 502 -10.04 -31.99 12.17
C ALA A 502 -10.22 -32.54 13.61
N PRO A 503 -9.28 -33.34 14.12
CA PRO A 503 -9.42 -34.03 15.40
C PRO A 503 -9.02 -33.16 16.60
N PHE A 504 -9.58 -31.95 16.72
CA PHE A 504 -9.33 -31.05 17.85
C PHE A 504 -10.01 -31.54 19.12
N ASP A 505 -9.35 -31.33 20.25
CA ASP A 505 -9.85 -31.63 21.59
C ASP A 505 -10.39 -30.38 22.30
N LYS A 506 -9.93 -29.20 21.88
CA LYS A 506 -10.25 -27.90 22.48
C LYS A 506 -10.44 -26.82 21.40
N LEU A 507 -11.34 -25.89 21.66
CA LEU A 507 -11.57 -24.68 20.87
C LEU A 507 -11.43 -23.45 21.78
N LYS A 508 -10.57 -22.50 21.41
CA LYS A 508 -10.35 -21.23 22.12
C LYS A 508 -11.17 -20.14 21.43
N ILE A 509 -11.98 -19.44 22.23
CA ILE A 509 -12.86 -18.36 21.78
C ILE A 509 -12.07 -17.06 21.91
N ASP A 510 -11.77 -16.45 20.77
CA ASP A 510 -10.97 -15.23 20.69
C ASP A 510 -11.55 -14.11 21.58
N GLN A 511 -10.64 -13.37 22.22
CA GLN A 511 -10.97 -12.27 23.13
C GLN A 511 -11.90 -11.21 22.51
N SER A 512 -11.88 -10.99 21.20
CA SER A 512 -12.74 -10.01 20.52
C SER A 512 -14.23 -10.36 20.62
N PHE A 513 -14.58 -11.63 20.77
CA PHE A 513 -15.96 -12.09 21.03
C PHE A 513 -16.32 -12.05 22.51
N VAL A 514 -15.34 -12.25 23.40
CA VAL A 514 -15.55 -12.17 24.85
C VAL A 514 -15.71 -10.71 25.28
N ARG A 515 -14.91 -9.81 24.69
CA ARG A 515 -14.97 -8.38 24.96
C ARG A 515 -16.33 -7.81 24.58
N GLY A 516 -16.97 -7.16 25.55
CA GLY A 516 -18.28 -6.53 25.36
C GLY A 516 -19.46 -7.52 25.26
N CYS A 517 -19.25 -8.82 25.48
CA CYS A 517 -20.32 -9.82 25.44
C CYS A 517 -21.44 -9.59 26.47
N ALA A 518 -21.15 -8.85 27.54
CA ALA A 518 -22.10 -8.51 28.60
C ALA A 518 -22.93 -7.25 28.33
N SER A 519 -22.74 -6.56 27.19
CA SER A 519 -23.50 -5.35 26.84
C SER A 519 -24.85 -5.66 26.18
N GLU A 520 -25.89 -4.89 26.52
CA GLU A 520 -27.29 -5.18 26.12
C GLU A 520 -27.55 -5.10 24.59
N ASP A 521 -26.65 -4.44 23.84
CA ASP A 521 -26.73 -4.28 22.38
C ASP A 521 -25.85 -5.28 21.59
N ALA A 522 -25.20 -6.24 22.24
CA ALA A 522 -24.11 -7.01 21.61
C ALA A 522 -24.54 -8.33 20.93
N ASN A 523 -24.28 -8.41 19.62
CA ASN A 523 -24.22 -9.67 18.86
C ASN A 523 -23.17 -10.66 19.42
N ASN A 524 -22.16 -10.17 20.15
CA ASN A 524 -21.04 -10.96 20.64
C ASN A 524 -21.47 -12.07 21.61
N GLY A 525 -22.43 -11.82 22.52
CA GLY A 525 -22.94 -12.85 23.43
C GLY A 525 -23.59 -14.03 22.69
N ILE A 526 -24.33 -13.73 21.62
CA ILE A 526 -24.95 -14.76 20.75
C ILE A 526 -23.87 -15.59 20.05
N LEU A 527 -22.80 -14.96 19.57
CA LEU A 527 -21.68 -15.65 18.93
C LEU A 527 -20.97 -16.59 19.90
N VAL A 528 -20.68 -16.13 21.13
CA VAL A 528 -20.11 -16.99 22.17
C VAL A 528 -21.01 -18.19 22.46
N ALA A 529 -22.32 -17.97 22.61
CA ALA A 529 -23.28 -19.06 22.82
C ALA A 529 -23.31 -20.08 21.66
N ALA A 530 -23.23 -19.60 20.42
CA ALA A 530 -23.20 -20.45 19.23
C ALA A 530 -21.91 -21.28 19.15
N ILE A 531 -20.76 -20.66 19.41
CA ILE A 531 -19.45 -21.33 19.42
C ILE A 531 -19.41 -22.40 20.50
N VAL A 532 -19.85 -22.09 21.73
CA VAL A 532 -19.90 -23.07 22.83
C VAL A 532 -20.81 -24.24 22.50
N SER A 533 -21.99 -23.97 21.94
CA SER A 533 -22.94 -25.02 21.54
C SER A 533 -22.36 -25.94 20.46
N MET A 534 -21.66 -25.37 19.48
CA MET A 534 -21.00 -26.11 18.41
C MET A 534 -19.86 -26.99 18.96
N ALA A 535 -18.95 -26.42 19.74
CA ALA A 535 -17.85 -27.16 20.35
C ALA A 535 -18.36 -28.34 21.19
N SER A 536 -19.43 -28.11 21.98
CA SER A 536 -20.09 -29.16 22.75
C SER A 536 -20.66 -30.28 21.87
N ALA A 537 -21.33 -29.93 20.75
CA ALA A 537 -21.85 -30.91 19.80
C ALA A 537 -20.75 -31.73 19.12
N MET A 538 -19.54 -31.17 19.01
CA MET A 538 -18.36 -31.83 18.45
C MET A 538 -17.51 -32.56 19.50
N GLY A 539 -17.89 -32.50 20.78
CA GLY A 539 -17.17 -33.14 21.88
C GLY A 539 -15.85 -32.45 22.26
N MET A 540 -15.72 -31.15 21.95
CA MET A 540 -14.54 -30.33 22.25
C MET A 540 -14.72 -29.54 23.56
N GLU A 541 -13.63 -29.35 24.30
CA GLU A 541 -13.57 -28.40 25.42
C GLU A 541 -13.54 -26.96 24.88
N THR A 542 -14.10 -26.00 25.61
CA THR A 542 -14.06 -24.58 25.24
C THR A 542 -13.25 -23.77 26.24
N VAL A 543 -12.39 -22.88 25.73
CA VAL A 543 -11.73 -21.84 26.52
C VAL A 543 -12.25 -20.48 26.08
N ALA A 544 -12.74 -19.66 27.01
CA ALA A 544 -12.98 -18.24 26.74
C ALA A 544 -11.73 -17.43 27.11
N GLU A 545 -11.16 -16.72 26.14
CA GLU A 545 -9.94 -15.94 26.30
C GLU A 545 -10.21 -14.48 26.63
N GLY A 546 -9.18 -13.80 27.16
CA GLY A 546 -9.27 -12.36 27.43
C GLY A 546 -10.35 -11.99 28.43
N VAL A 547 -10.71 -12.88 29.37
CA VAL A 547 -11.67 -12.56 30.43
C VAL A 547 -11.01 -11.59 31.42
N GLU A 548 -11.46 -10.34 31.42
CA GLU A 548 -10.87 -9.26 32.21
C GLU A 548 -11.82 -8.71 33.28
N ALA A 549 -13.13 -8.86 33.08
CA ALA A 549 -14.16 -8.37 34.01
C ALA A 549 -15.14 -9.45 34.47
N LYS A 550 -15.80 -9.21 35.61
CA LYS A 550 -16.73 -10.18 36.21
C LYS A 550 -18.02 -10.37 35.41
N ASP A 551 -18.49 -9.34 34.71
CA ASP A 551 -19.66 -9.44 33.84
C ASP A 551 -19.38 -10.36 32.64
N GLU A 552 -18.21 -10.24 32.00
CA GLU A 552 -17.75 -11.16 30.96
C GLU A 552 -17.67 -12.59 31.50
N TYR A 553 -17.03 -12.77 32.66
CA TYR A 553 -16.97 -14.06 33.36
C TYR A 553 -18.36 -14.69 33.53
N HIS A 554 -19.31 -13.96 34.12
CA HIS A 554 -20.65 -14.51 34.36
C HIS A 554 -21.34 -14.88 33.05
N MET A 555 -21.18 -14.06 32.01
CA MET A 555 -21.75 -14.27 30.68
C MET A 555 -21.20 -15.56 30.05
N VAL A 556 -19.88 -15.70 29.94
CA VAL A 556 -19.26 -16.87 29.28
C VAL A 556 -19.55 -18.17 30.05
N VAL A 557 -19.61 -18.10 31.38
CA VAL A 557 -20.01 -19.25 32.22
C VAL A 557 -21.48 -19.59 32.04
N GLN A 558 -22.36 -18.60 31.94
CA GLN A 558 -23.79 -18.81 31.68
C GLN A 558 -24.03 -19.50 30.33
N HIS A 559 -23.22 -19.19 29.32
CA HIS A 559 -23.28 -19.86 28.01
C HIS A 559 -22.61 -21.24 27.99
N GLY A 560 -21.94 -21.64 29.06
CA GLY A 560 -21.44 -23.00 29.24
C GLY A 560 -19.98 -23.21 28.88
N ALA A 561 -19.17 -22.14 28.81
CA ALA A 561 -17.72 -22.27 28.62
C ALA A 561 -17.10 -23.17 29.71
N ASN A 562 -16.21 -24.09 29.31
CA ASN A 562 -15.62 -25.07 30.23
C ASN A 562 -14.45 -24.48 31.01
N LEU A 563 -13.60 -23.75 30.30
CA LEU A 563 -12.33 -23.22 30.77
C LEU A 563 -12.28 -21.72 30.49
N LEU A 564 -11.48 -21.00 31.29
CA LEU A 564 -11.37 -19.56 31.22
C LEU A 564 -9.91 -19.14 31.31
N GLN A 565 -9.57 -18.09 30.57
CA GLN A 565 -8.26 -17.48 30.59
C GLN A 565 -8.38 -15.96 30.49
N GLY A 566 -7.54 -15.25 31.26
CA GLY A 566 -7.48 -13.80 31.21
C GLY A 566 -6.97 -13.18 32.51
N TYR A 567 -6.73 -11.86 32.46
CA TYR A 567 -6.19 -11.10 33.58
C TYR A 567 -7.11 -11.06 34.80
N LEU A 568 -8.40 -11.39 34.66
CA LEU A 568 -9.29 -11.57 35.80
C LEU A 568 -8.76 -12.64 36.77
N PHE A 569 -8.04 -13.64 36.28
CA PHE A 569 -7.49 -14.72 37.10
C PHE A 569 -6.01 -14.52 37.41
N SER A 570 -5.19 -14.42 36.35
CA SER A 570 -3.75 -14.19 36.46
C SER A 570 -3.17 -13.77 35.12
N GLY A 571 -2.14 -12.93 35.17
CA GLY A 571 -1.18 -12.81 34.07
C GLY A 571 -0.28 -14.05 33.97
N ALA A 572 0.62 -14.05 32.98
CA ALA A 572 1.64 -15.08 32.85
C ALA A 572 2.62 -15.06 34.02
N LEU A 573 2.94 -16.23 34.56
CA LEU A 573 3.83 -16.43 35.71
C LEU A 573 5.10 -17.16 35.28
N THR A 574 6.21 -16.93 35.97
CA THR A 574 7.40 -17.77 35.81
C THR A 574 7.15 -19.18 36.36
N LEU A 575 7.94 -20.16 35.93
CA LEU A 575 7.85 -21.52 36.48
C LEU A 575 8.06 -21.52 38.01
N GLU A 576 9.00 -20.73 38.52
CA GLU A 576 9.29 -20.62 39.95
C GLU A 576 8.05 -20.18 40.75
N GLN A 577 7.39 -19.11 40.30
CA GLN A 577 6.16 -18.62 40.92
C GLN A 577 5.02 -19.65 40.88
N LEU A 578 4.92 -20.42 39.80
CA LEU A 578 3.92 -21.50 39.73
C LEU A 578 4.24 -22.64 40.70
N MET A 579 5.51 -23.04 40.77
CA MET A 579 5.96 -24.10 41.66
C MET A 579 5.73 -23.75 43.13
N GLU A 580 6.08 -22.53 43.54
CA GLU A 580 5.80 -22.03 44.90
C GLU A 580 4.31 -22.15 45.26
N ARG A 581 3.42 -21.80 44.32
CA ARG A 581 1.97 -21.92 44.53
C ARG A 581 1.51 -23.37 44.59
N PHE A 582 2.01 -24.23 43.72
CA PHE A 582 1.64 -25.64 43.71
C PHE A 582 2.10 -26.36 44.99
N GLU A 583 3.30 -26.05 45.48
CA GLU A 583 3.81 -26.55 46.75
C GLU A 583 3.02 -26.06 47.96
N ALA A 584 2.54 -24.81 47.92
CA ALA A 584 1.62 -24.25 48.92
C ALA A 584 0.17 -24.79 48.82
N GLY A 585 -0.15 -25.58 47.79
CA GLY A 585 -1.50 -26.09 47.53
C GLY A 585 -2.47 -25.06 46.94
N GLU A 586 -1.97 -23.91 46.47
CA GLU A 586 -2.74 -22.78 45.94
C GLU A 586 -3.05 -22.93 44.43
N ILE A 587 -3.66 -24.06 44.06
CA ILE A 587 -4.03 -24.40 42.66
C ILE A 587 -5.27 -23.61 42.20
N GLU A 588 -5.98 -22.94 43.10
CA GLU A 588 -7.16 -22.13 42.81
C GLU A 588 -6.76 -20.66 42.48
N PHE A 589 -7.24 -20.16 41.34
CA PHE A 589 -7.07 -18.77 40.91
C PHE A 589 -8.43 -18.09 40.89
N LYS A 590 -8.73 -17.31 41.93
CA LYS A 590 -10.03 -16.64 42.07
C LYS A 590 -10.13 -15.40 41.18
N PRO A 591 -11.33 -15.09 40.63
CA PRO A 591 -11.51 -13.90 39.82
C PRO A 591 -11.32 -12.62 40.64
N ARG A 592 -10.38 -11.78 40.21
CA ARG A 592 -9.99 -10.49 40.79
C ARG A 592 -9.94 -9.44 39.67
N GLY A 593 -10.94 -8.58 39.60
CA GLY A 593 -11.02 -7.56 38.56
C GLY A 593 -12.27 -6.69 38.68
N PRO A 594 -12.48 -5.74 37.75
CA PRO A 594 -13.63 -4.85 37.75
C PRO A 594 -14.97 -5.60 37.57
N GLU A 595 -16.04 -5.03 38.10
CA GLU A 595 -17.40 -5.59 37.96
C GLU A 595 -17.94 -5.51 36.53
N LYS A 596 -17.48 -4.53 35.75
CA LYS A 596 -17.90 -4.34 34.35
C LYS A 596 -16.73 -4.09 33.42
N TYR A 597 -16.79 -4.68 32.23
CA TYR A 597 -15.89 -4.37 31.13
C TYR A 597 -16.06 -2.91 30.69
N ARG A 598 -14.95 -2.27 30.30
CA ARG A 598 -14.94 -0.91 29.75
C ARG A 598 -14.15 -0.94 28.44
N ALA A 599 -14.57 -0.12 27.47
CA ALA A 599 -13.95 -0.06 26.14
C ALA A 599 -12.42 0.05 26.24
N GLU A 600 -11.76 -0.67 25.34
CA GLU A 600 -10.31 -0.85 25.30
C GLU A 600 -9.57 0.49 25.39
N ARG A 601 -8.70 0.60 26.38
CA ARG A 601 -7.79 1.73 26.56
C ARG A 601 -6.43 1.27 26.04
N HIS A 602 -5.93 1.88 24.99
CA HIS A 602 -4.54 1.67 24.63
C HIS A 602 -3.69 2.35 25.68
N THR A 603 -2.88 1.57 26.40
CA THR A 603 -1.93 2.11 27.36
C THR A 603 -0.78 2.74 26.57
N GLU A 604 -0.99 3.96 26.11
CA GLU A 604 0.10 4.81 25.63
C GLU A 604 0.68 5.51 26.83
N PHE A 605 1.98 5.33 27.10
CA PHE A 605 2.69 6.05 28.14
C PHE A 605 3.75 6.94 27.49
N ARG A 606 3.32 8.13 27.04
CA ARG A 606 4.20 9.08 26.36
C ARG A 606 3.92 10.51 26.77
N LYS A 607 4.95 11.34 26.69
CA LYS A 607 4.84 12.77 26.94
C LYS A 607 4.15 13.45 25.76
N ILE A 608 3.12 14.23 26.05
CA ILE A 608 2.35 15.01 25.07
C ILE A 608 2.19 16.45 25.55
N GLY A 609 1.87 17.34 24.61
CA GLY A 609 1.50 18.71 24.93
C GLY A 609 0.02 18.81 25.32
N LEU A 610 -0.31 19.62 26.32
CA LEU A 610 -1.67 20.05 26.61
C LEU A 610 -1.73 21.57 26.55
N VAL A 611 -2.70 22.13 25.83
CA VAL A 611 -2.89 23.58 25.71
C VAL A 611 -4.20 23.97 26.40
N HIS A 612 -4.15 25.00 27.24
CA HIS A 612 -5.33 25.63 27.85
C HIS A 612 -5.12 27.15 27.92
N GLY A 613 -6.06 27.90 27.33
CA GLY A 613 -5.87 29.34 27.10
C GLY A 613 -4.60 29.60 26.29
N ASP A 614 -3.73 30.49 26.78
CA ASP A 614 -2.46 30.84 26.13
C ASP A 614 -1.24 30.05 26.67
N ALA A 615 -1.48 29.00 27.46
CA ALA A 615 -0.43 28.21 28.12
C ALA A 615 -0.37 26.77 27.59
N ARG A 616 0.86 26.29 27.31
CA ARG A 616 1.16 24.89 27.00
C ARG A 616 1.82 24.22 28.21
N TYR A 617 1.35 23.02 28.50
CA TYR A 617 1.79 22.15 29.57
C TYR A 617 2.35 20.86 28.99
N ASN A 618 3.26 20.23 29.73
CA ASN A 618 3.69 18.87 29.43
C ASN A 618 2.94 17.89 30.33
N VAL A 619 2.24 16.94 29.72
CA VAL A 619 1.53 15.88 30.44
C VAL A 619 1.93 14.52 29.88
N ILE A 620 1.72 13.48 30.67
CA ILE A 620 1.88 12.09 30.26
C ILE A 620 0.51 11.60 29.83
N LEU A 621 0.37 11.28 28.55
CA LEU A 621 -0.74 10.45 28.09
C LEU A 621 -0.53 9.06 28.70
N ARG A 622 -1.54 8.54 29.37
CA ARG A 622 -1.53 7.21 30.01
C ARG A 622 -2.42 6.21 29.31
N ASN A 623 -3.54 6.68 28.77
CA ASN A 623 -4.51 5.85 28.06
C ASN A 623 -5.21 6.70 27.00
N ILE A 624 -5.54 6.12 25.85
CA ILE A 624 -6.34 6.77 24.81
C ILE A 624 -7.42 5.81 24.27
N SER A 625 -8.57 6.37 23.92
CA SER A 625 -9.70 5.69 23.27
C SER A 625 -10.31 6.61 22.22
N LYS A 626 -11.28 6.10 21.43
CA LYS A 626 -11.95 6.92 20.39
C LYS A 626 -12.61 8.18 20.96
N THR A 627 -13.06 8.13 22.21
CA THR A 627 -13.88 9.19 22.82
C THR A 627 -13.18 9.94 23.94
N GLY A 628 -11.98 9.53 24.37
CA GLY A 628 -11.28 10.24 25.41
C GLY A 628 -9.90 9.71 25.73
N ALA A 629 -9.27 10.31 26.74
CA ALA A 629 -7.95 9.94 27.19
C ALA A 629 -7.80 10.07 28.71
N MET A 630 -6.75 9.46 29.25
CA MET A 630 -6.28 9.69 30.61
C MET A 630 -4.92 10.36 30.54
N ILE A 631 -4.78 11.49 31.20
CA ILE A 631 -3.55 12.27 31.26
C ILE A 631 -3.09 12.44 32.71
N ASP A 632 -1.80 12.61 32.90
CA ASP A 632 -1.18 12.83 34.21
C ASP A 632 -0.12 13.94 34.12
N GLY A 633 -0.07 14.83 35.10
CA GLY A 633 0.97 15.87 35.20
C GLY A 633 0.45 17.26 35.54
N LEU A 634 -0.86 17.46 35.66
CA LEU A 634 -1.46 18.73 36.07
C LEU A 634 -2.24 18.57 37.36
N LEU A 635 -1.95 19.42 38.35
CA LEU A 635 -2.58 19.33 39.65
C LEU A 635 -3.96 20.03 39.66
N ASP A 636 -4.99 19.32 40.13
CA ASP A 636 -6.32 19.83 40.47
C ASP A 636 -7.02 20.63 39.36
N VAL A 637 -6.90 20.19 38.11
CA VAL A 637 -7.60 20.80 36.97
C VAL A 637 -9.12 20.67 37.18
N PRO A 638 -9.92 21.75 37.12
CA PRO A 638 -11.37 21.68 37.33
C PRO A 638 -12.07 20.81 36.29
N VAL A 639 -13.14 20.12 36.71
CA VAL A 639 -14.06 19.44 35.80
C VAL A 639 -14.75 20.47 34.90
N ASP A 640 -15.03 20.09 33.66
CA ASP A 640 -15.56 20.92 32.57
C ASP A 640 -14.60 22.01 32.07
N THR A 641 -13.29 21.85 32.33
CA THR A 641 -12.25 22.65 31.68
C THR A 641 -12.00 22.17 30.25
N ASP A 642 -12.05 23.09 29.29
CA ASP A 642 -11.68 22.82 27.90
C ASP A 642 -10.16 22.87 27.71
N VAL A 643 -9.62 21.83 27.07
CA VAL A 643 -8.19 21.64 26.81
C VAL A 643 -7.98 21.14 25.38
N VAL A 644 -6.80 21.39 24.83
CA VAL A 644 -6.39 20.82 23.54
C VAL A 644 -5.17 19.94 23.74
N LEU A 645 -5.29 18.68 23.38
CA LEU A 645 -4.22 17.69 23.46
C LEU A 645 -3.46 17.65 22.15
N ASP A 646 -2.14 17.83 22.22
CA ASP A 646 -1.23 17.69 21.09
C ASP A 646 -0.65 16.27 21.09
N LEU A 647 -1.21 15.42 20.22
CA LEU A 647 -0.83 14.02 20.07
C LEU A 647 0.40 13.84 19.15
N GLY A 648 1.04 14.95 18.73
CA GLY A 648 2.21 14.97 17.86
C GLY A 648 1.87 15.00 16.36
N GLY A 649 2.83 15.44 15.54
CA GLY A 649 2.70 15.46 14.08
C GLY A 649 1.54 16.33 13.56
N GLY A 650 1.18 17.39 14.30
CA GLY A 650 0.08 18.30 13.97
C GLY A 650 -1.32 17.78 14.33
N GLN A 651 -1.42 16.71 15.12
CA GLN A 651 -2.69 16.13 15.58
C GLN A 651 -3.17 16.80 16.87
N LEU A 652 -4.14 17.72 16.75
CA LEU A 652 -4.72 18.43 17.88
C LEU A 652 -6.14 17.90 18.16
N ALA A 653 -6.34 17.38 19.36
CA ALA A 653 -7.62 16.88 19.83
C ALA A 653 -8.21 17.82 20.89
N VAL A 654 -9.34 18.44 20.57
CA VAL A 654 -10.11 19.26 21.53
C VAL A 654 -10.83 18.33 22.49
N ALA A 655 -10.69 18.59 23.79
CA ALA A 655 -11.24 17.75 24.84
C ALA A 655 -11.73 18.56 26.04
N THR A 656 -12.66 17.99 26.80
CA THR A 656 -13.16 18.57 28.05
C THR A 656 -12.81 17.64 29.21
N VAL A 657 -12.32 18.18 30.33
CA VAL A 657 -12.02 17.41 31.53
C VAL A 657 -13.32 16.91 32.16
N LYS A 658 -13.50 15.58 32.25
CA LYS A 658 -14.68 14.95 32.88
C LYS A 658 -14.39 14.35 34.25
N ARG A 659 -13.12 14.10 34.56
CA ARG A 659 -12.69 13.63 35.87
C ARG A 659 -11.36 14.28 36.23
N SER A 660 -11.20 14.65 37.49
CA SER A 660 -9.93 15.14 38.03
C SER A 660 -9.69 14.49 39.38
N ASP A 661 -8.50 13.91 39.55
CA ASP A 661 -8.04 13.26 40.78
C ASP A 661 -6.55 13.56 40.98
N GLY A 662 -6.26 14.62 41.75
CA GLY A 662 -4.90 15.11 41.98
C GLY A 662 -4.22 15.49 40.67
N SER A 663 -3.17 14.75 40.29
CA SER A 663 -2.43 14.98 39.05
C SER A 663 -3.01 14.31 37.81
N ILE A 664 -4.03 13.45 37.97
CA ILE A 664 -4.59 12.62 36.91
C ILE A 664 -5.94 13.17 36.46
N GLN A 665 -6.10 13.40 35.15
CA GLN A 665 -7.35 13.81 34.54
C GLN A 665 -7.86 12.78 33.54
N GLY A 666 -9.19 12.59 33.53
CA GLY A 666 -9.91 11.93 32.44
C GLY A 666 -10.53 13.00 31.55
N VAL A 667 -10.21 12.96 30.27
CA VAL A 667 -10.70 13.93 29.27
C VAL A 667 -11.57 13.22 28.23
N GLU A 668 -12.59 13.91 27.75
CA GLU A 668 -13.51 13.46 26.70
C GLU A 668 -13.28 14.30 25.46
N PHE A 669 -13.09 13.67 24.30
CA PHE A 669 -12.87 14.36 23.03
C PHE A 669 -14.19 14.92 22.48
N GLU A 670 -14.15 16.16 21.98
CA GLU A 670 -15.31 16.78 21.32
C GLU A 670 -15.65 16.07 20.01
N THR A 671 -14.62 15.74 19.23
CA THR A 671 -14.75 14.93 18.01
C THR A 671 -14.06 13.59 18.24
N PRO A 672 -14.74 12.45 18.01
CA PRO A 672 -14.12 11.14 18.15
C PRO A 672 -12.89 10.99 17.26
N LEU A 673 -11.84 10.36 17.79
CA LEU A 673 -10.68 9.99 17.00
C LEU A 673 -11.04 8.87 16.01
N ILE A 674 -10.34 8.86 14.88
CA ILE A 674 -10.48 7.83 13.84
C ILE A 674 -9.36 6.79 13.99
N SER A 675 -9.58 5.59 13.46
CA SER A 675 -8.51 4.59 13.40
C SER A 675 -7.42 5.05 12.44
N ASN A 676 -6.16 4.86 12.81
CA ASN A 676 -5.03 5.07 11.92
C ASN A 676 -4.79 3.90 10.93
N GLY A 677 -5.68 2.89 10.92
CA GLY A 677 -5.50 1.64 10.18
C GLY A 677 -4.99 0.46 11.02
N SER A 678 -4.86 0.63 12.34
CA SER A 678 -4.50 -0.41 13.31
C SER A 678 -5.27 -0.22 14.63
N SER A 679 -4.77 -0.74 15.74
CA SER A 679 -5.24 -0.44 17.11
C SER A 679 -5.02 1.03 17.51
N GLY A 680 -4.19 1.80 16.79
CA GLY A 680 -3.93 3.21 17.08
C GLY A 680 -5.04 4.17 16.62
N LEU A 681 -5.06 5.36 17.23
CA LEU A 681 -6.05 6.40 16.98
C LEU A 681 -5.39 7.71 16.55
N CYS A 682 -6.03 8.43 15.62
CA CYS A 682 -5.54 9.71 15.13
C CYS A 682 -6.66 10.72 14.90
N THR A 683 -6.30 12.00 14.80
CA THR A 683 -7.26 13.06 14.45
C THR A 683 -7.59 12.99 12.96
N ARG A 684 -8.85 13.32 12.62
CA ARG A 684 -9.31 13.37 11.22
C ARG A 684 -8.56 14.40 10.39
N HIS A 685 -8.29 15.56 10.98
CA HIS A 685 -7.55 16.66 10.37
C HIS A 685 -6.27 16.91 11.14
N ARG A 686 -5.25 17.39 10.43
CA ARG A 686 -3.98 17.84 11.00
C ARG A 686 -3.82 19.33 10.74
N VAL A 687 -3.12 20.01 11.63
CA VAL A 687 -2.69 21.39 11.40
C VAL A 687 -1.58 21.39 10.35
N SER A 688 -1.78 22.10 9.25
CA SER A 688 -0.82 22.14 8.16
C SER A 688 0.45 22.88 8.57
N PRO A 689 1.66 22.33 8.31
CA PRO A 689 2.93 23.04 8.47
C PRO A 689 2.94 24.44 7.82
N TYR A 690 2.20 24.64 6.73
CA TYR A 690 2.09 25.95 6.07
C TYR A 690 1.28 27.00 6.85
N GLN A 691 0.35 26.56 7.70
CA GLN A 691 -0.41 27.42 8.61
C GLN A 691 0.46 27.83 9.81
N ILE A 692 1.34 26.94 10.25
CA ILE A 692 2.35 27.21 11.28
C ILE A 692 3.37 28.24 10.76
N GLU A 693 3.82 28.10 9.51
CA GLU A 693 4.73 29.05 8.90
C GLU A 693 4.14 30.46 8.76
N ALA A 694 2.83 30.55 8.49
CA ALA A 694 2.12 31.84 8.45
C ALA A 694 2.09 32.54 9.82
N ALA A 695 2.28 31.80 10.93
CA ALA A 695 2.48 32.33 12.27
C ALA A 695 3.94 32.75 12.55
N GLY A 696 4.87 32.57 11.59
CA GLY A 696 6.14 33.31 11.54
C GLY A 696 7.46 32.51 11.59
N ARG A 697 7.51 31.18 11.34
CA ARG A 697 8.78 30.40 11.29
C ARG A 697 8.81 29.25 10.26
N GLY A 698 10.00 28.97 9.71
CA GLY A 698 10.20 28.19 8.48
C GLY A 698 10.17 26.66 8.59
N TYR A 699 10.26 26.02 7.41
CA TYR A 699 10.15 24.58 7.13
C TYR A 699 11.16 23.72 7.92
N GLY A 700 10.69 23.05 8.97
CA GLY A 700 11.37 21.95 9.64
C GLY A 700 10.33 21.00 10.24
N ALA A 701 10.73 19.76 10.53
CA ALA A 701 9.90 18.81 11.28
C ALA A 701 9.40 19.47 12.57
N ILE A 702 8.10 19.32 12.83
CA ILE A 702 7.39 19.97 13.95
C ILE A 702 8.09 19.60 15.27
N ASP A 703 8.76 20.56 15.91
CA ASP A 703 9.34 20.42 17.25
C ASP A 703 8.28 20.80 18.32
N ASP A 704 8.51 20.41 19.57
CA ASP A 704 7.66 20.63 20.75
C ASP A 704 7.23 22.10 20.97
N ARG A 705 7.87 23.05 20.29
CA ARG A 705 7.62 24.50 20.39
C ARG A 705 6.70 25.05 19.31
N ASP A 706 6.48 24.33 18.21
CA ASP A 706 5.86 24.88 17.00
C ASP A 706 4.32 24.90 17.08
N VAL A 707 3.71 23.96 17.82
CA VAL A 707 2.25 23.86 18.00
C VAL A 707 1.68 24.96 18.91
N ALA A 708 2.44 25.44 19.90
CA ALA A 708 1.98 26.48 20.83
C ALA A 708 1.73 27.84 20.14
N ALA A 709 2.53 28.15 19.11
CA ALA A 709 2.45 29.41 18.39
C ALA A 709 1.23 29.50 17.46
N VAL A 710 0.81 28.38 16.86
CA VAL A 710 -0.37 28.30 15.99
C VAL A 710 -1.65 28.61 16.76
N MET A 711 -1.70 28.19 18.03
CA MET A 711 -2.86 28.35 18.90
C MET A 711 -2.88 29.70 19.63
N GLY A 712 -1.97 30.64 19.30
CA GLY A 712 -1.91 31.96 19.93
C GLY A 712 -1.18 32.01 21.29
N GLY A 713 -0.59 30.89 21.73
CA GLY A 713 0.08 30.75 23.03
C GLY A 713 1.45 31.43 23.09
N SER A 714 1.46 32.76 23.16
CA SER A 714 2.67 33.52 23.53
C SER A 714 2.70 33.75 25.04
N GLY A 715 3.29 32.81 25.78
CA GLY A 715 3.77 33.03 27.15
C GLY A 715 2.76 33.59 28.17
N GLY A 716 1.52 33.07 28.15
CA GLY A 716 0.51 33.40 29.17
C GLY A 716 0.85 32.83 30.56
N SER A 717 0.32 33.46 31.61
CA SER A 717 0.35 32.95 32.98
C SER A 717 -0.24 31.54 33.04
N LYS A 718 0.55 30.52 33.44
CA LYS A 718 0.05 29.14 33.63
C LYS A 718 -1.08 29.14 34.68
N ALA A 719 -2.25 28.67 34.28
CA ALA A 719 -3.43 28.50 35.13
C ALA A 719 -3.33 27.27 36.05
N PHE A 720 -2.54 26.27 35.66
CA PHE A 720 -2.38 25.02 36.40
C PHE A 720 -0.93 24.79 36.84
N LEU A 721 -0.75 24.06 37.94
CA LEU A 721 0.55 23.67 38.46
C LEU A 721 1.00 22.35 37.81
N GLU A 722 2.18 22.35 37.17
CA GLU A 722 2.80 21.15 36.63
C GLU A 722 3.45 20.34 37.76
N VAL A 723 3.16 19.04 37.77
CA VAL A 723 3.85 18.09 38.64
C VAL A 723 5.15 17.66 37.96
N ASP A 724 6.23 17.56 38.72
CA ASP A 724 7.52 17.13 38.19
C ASP A 724 7.44 15.67 37.69
N ILE A 725 7.36 15.54 36.37
CA ILE A 725 7.20 14.29 35.63
C ILE A 725 8.53 13.56 35.41
N THR A 726 9.67 14.09 35.89
CA THR A 726 10.97 13.40 35.84
C THR A 726 11.02 12.10 36.65
N LYS A 727 10.07 11.86 37.57
CA LYS A 727 9.95 10.60 38.31
C LYS A 727 9.58 9.38 37.46
N TYR A 728 9.14 9.58 36.21
CA TYR A 728 8.61 8.51 35.37
C TYR A 728 9.65 7.84 34.44
N GLY A 729 10.91 8.28 34.43
CA GLY A 729 12.02 7.56 33.78
C GLY A 729 11.84 7.28 32.28
N LEU A 730 11.17 8.19 31.56
CA LEU A 730 11.00 8.15 30.09
C LEU A 730 12.21 8.75 29.37
#